data_AF-A0A7X4BQC0-F1
#
_entry.id   AF-A0A7X4BQC0-F1
#
_cell.length_a   1.000
_cell.length_b   1.000
_cell.length_c   1.000
_cell.angle_alpha   90.00
_cell.angle_beta   90.00
_cell.angle_gamma   90.00
#
_symmetry.space_group_name_H-M   'P 1'
#
loop_
_entity.id
_entity.type
_entity.pdbx_description
1 polymer ?
#
loop_
_entity_poly.entity_id
_entity_poly.type
_entity_poly.pdbx_seq_one_letter_code
_entity_poly.pdbx_strand_id
1 'polypeptide(L)'
;MKQVYRFYLCIFIFFSVACSVVSAQEGWMPDAALRTTIREALALPVPVPLTKENILGLNSLDARDKGITDIQGLEFAQNLTNFDFGGNHIQDISPLQHLSKLSGISLFGNQISDLSPLIELRTLTGLNLGLNQIGDISPLAALINLEHLDLCCNQIVDVSPLARLKNLKSLVLAHNQILDFSQLIGLTNLAYLDIRYNSGGDIGTLTELNLTTFLYDDICEIPPLNPPIVERIHNRTYPSIALPGSSLVAENPLRWFPWENPEYYYDVAAKHDITYFAEPEGYAVTWALTHSQPTRGLATQLKGDLSVANAVYEKYSQRNPHFIYLTNGNFNISHLLDFFPPDSDFWLRDADGNILKTLVSWDEYQIDFLNPEVQQLLINRHVGIANCGLFQGIFFDNFMDNNTRGVGRENYKATDEEIIEATTKILRGIRERVRDDFLILVNANRTKLTAYKDWVNGSYMETVRDYPGGYTYEGLIEIEGALLWNEKNLREPRINVLEGHGVFEPFESPNNLRWMRLFTTMSLTHSDGYCIFRVPHEIDGYMQHVHIWYDFWDADLGQSVGEKAQLYENRDGLFIREFTNGWAVYNRSGKTQEIRLPEQVTGVESDLRNTSHTIPDLDGEIYLKRTTDGNDVNGDGIVNILDLVAVANGFGKNAPDVNGDGVVNVLDLVAVANAFGQ
;
A
#
# COMPACT_ATOMS: atom_id res chain seq x y z
N MET A 1 -30.29 -47.37 41.88
CA MET A 1 -29.31 -46.30 41.62
C MET A 1 -27.85 -46.67 41.91
N LYS A 2 -27.49 -47.28 43.06
CA LYS A 2 -26.07 -47.62 43.39
C LYS A 2 -25.41 -48.70 42.50
N GLN A 3 -26.15 -49.65 41.92
CA GLN A 3 -25.60 -50.68 41.02
C GLN A 3 -25.33 -50.18 39.60
N VAL A 4 -26.17 -49.28 39.09
CA VAL A 4 -26.01 -48.65 37.77
C VAL A 4 -24.79 -47.73 37.75
N TYR A 5 -24.58 -46.95 38.83
CA TYR A 5 -23.37 -46.12 38.99
C TYR A 5 -22.08 -46.94 39.08
N ARG A 6 -22.10 -48.13 39.73
CA ARG A 6 -20.93 -49.03 39.76
C ARG A 6 -20.64 -49.67 38.40
N PHE A 7 -21.66 -49.93 37.58
CA PHE A 7 -21.49 -50.48 36.23
C PHE A 7 -20.91 -49.45 35.27
N TYR A 8 -21.41 -48.20 35.29
CA TYR A 8 -20.83 -47.10 34.50
C TYR A 8 -19.43 -46.69 35.00
N LEU A 9 -19.19 -46.67 36.31
CA LEU A 9 -17.85 -46.40 36.87
C LEU A 9 -16.85 -47.52 36.53
N CYS A 10 -17.27 -48.79 36.54
CA CYS A 10 -16.42 -49.90 36.11
C CYS A 10 -16.14 -49.85 34.61
N ILE A 11 -17.12 -49.55 33.75
CA ILE A 11 -16.89 -49.38 32.31
C ILE A 11 -15.96 -48.20 32.05
N PHE A 12 -16.13 -47.07 32.73
CA PHE A 12 -15.27 -45.89 32.58
C PHE A 12 -13.83 -46.15 33.06
N ILE A 13 -13.65 -46.86 34.19
CA ILE A 13 -12.33 -47.29 34.69
C ILE A 13 -11.70 -48.35 33.77
N PHE A 14 -12.48 -49.28 33.22
CA PHE A 14 -11.96 -50.31 32.31
C PHE A 14 -11.55 -49.69 30.96
N PHE A 15 -12.33 -48.73 30.46
CA PHE A 15 -11.99 -47.97 29.25
C PHE A 15 -10.77 -47.07 29.48
N SER A 16 -10.66 -46.41 30.65
CA SER A 16 -9.49 -45.57 30.98
C SER A 16 -8.21 -46.39 31.20
N VAL A 17 -8.31 -47.60 31.76
CA VAL A 17 -7.16 -48.51 31.96
C VAL A 17 -6.75 -49.19 30.65
N ALA A 18 -7.71 -49.60 29.80
CA ALA A 18 -7.38 -50.13 28.48
C ALA A 18 -6.70 -49.07 27.59
N CYS A 19 -7.20 -47.82 27.63
CA CYS A 19 -6.61 -46.70 26.89
C CYS A 19 -5.21 -46.33 27.41
N SER A 20 -4.96 -46.40 28.72
CA SER A 20 -3.63 -46.13 29.29
C SER A 20 -2.61 -47.23 28.99
N VAL A 21 -3.03 -48.50 28.88
CA VAL A 21 -2.16 -49.62 28.47
C VAL A 21 -1.80 -49.56 26.99
N VAL A 22 -2.74 -49.19 26.11
CA VAL A 22 -2.48 -49.00 24.67
C VAL A 22 -1.51 -47.83 24.45
N SER A 23 -1.74 -46.69 25.12
CA SER A 23 -0.85 -45.53 25.05
C SER A 23 0.60 -45.86 25.48
N ALA A 24 0.78 -46.71 26.51
CA ALA A 24 2.10 -47.15 26.96
C ALA A 24 2.84 -48.07 25.97
N GLN A 25 2.11 -48.83 25.13
CA GLN A 25 2.71 -49.72 24.11
C GLN A 25 3.10 -48.98 22.83
N GLU A 26 2.61 -47.77 22.63
CA GLU A 26 2.79 -46.96 21.42
C GLU A 26 3.80 -45.83 21.59
N GLY A 27 4.54 -45.79 22.70
CA GLY A 27 5.52 -44.74 23.00
C GLY A 27 6.69 -44.61 22.02
N TRP A 28 6.82 -45.52 21.05
CA TRP A 28 7.77 -45.42 19.93
C TRP A 28 7.27 -44.51 18.80
N MET A 29 5.99 -44.14 18.82
CA MET A 29 5.38 -43.15 17.93
C MET A 29 4.71 -42.10 18.83
N PRO A 30 5.43 -41.04 19.24
CA PRO A 30 5.00 -40.15 20.32
C PRO A 30 3.83 -39.22 19.95
N ASP A 31 3.66 -38.89 18.66
CA ASP A 31 2.61 -37.98 18.20
C ASP A 31 1.22 -38.67 18.16
N ALA A 32 0.27 -38.13 18.92
CA ALA A 32 -1.08 -38.69 19.04
C ALA A 32 -1.93 -38.50 17.77
N ALA A 33 -1.73 -37.40 17.04
CA ALA A 33 -2.45 -37.12 15.80
C ALA A 33 -1.97 -38.08 14.70
N LEU A 34 -0.66 -38.35 14.65
CA LEU A 34 -0.08 -39.34 13.76
C LEU A 34 -0.61 -40.74 14.05
N ARG A 35 -0.61 -41.17 15.32
CA ARG A 35 -1.18 -42.48 15.72
C ARG A 35 -2.63 -42.59 15.30
N THR A 36 -3.44 -41.56 15.54
CA THR A 36 -4.86 -41.52 15.15
C THR A 36 -4.99 -41.68 13.63
N THR A 37 -4.22 -40.91 12.86
CA THR A 37 -4.28 -40.91 11.39
C THR A 37 -3.88 -42.28 10.81
N ILE A 38 -2.84 -42.91 11.35
CA ILE A 38 -2.41 -44.25 10.91
C ILE A 38 -3.45 -45.31 11.26
N ARG A 39 -4.08 -45.21 12.44
CA ARG A 39 -5.16 -46.12 12.83
C ARG A 39 -6.33 -46.03 11.87
N GLU A 40 -6.72 -44.82 11.47
CA GLU A 40 -7.76 -44.60 10.47
C GLU A 40 -7.38 -45.22 9.13
N ALA A 41 -6.16 -44.96 8.65
CA ALA A 41 -5.65 -45.50 7.39
C ALA A 41 -5.58 -47.04 7.36
N LEU A 42 -5.29 -47.68 8.50
CA LEU A 42 -5.25 -49.14 8.65
C LEU A 42 -6.60 -49.76 9.05
N ALA A 43 -7.66 -48.95 9.22
CA ALA A 43 -8.94 -49.37 9.81
C ALA A 43 -8.78 -50.12 11.15
N LEU A 44 -7.83 -49.67 11.99
CA LEU A 44 -7.43 -50.33 13.22
C LEU A 44 -8.15 -49.71 14.45
N PRO A 45 -9.06 -50.44 15.11
CA PRO A 45 -9.84 -49.90 16.23
C PRO A 45 -8.97 -49.72 17.48
N VAL A 46 -9.37 -48.77 18.35
CA VAL A 46 -8.63 -48.31 19.54
C VAL A 46 -8.23 -49.39 20.57
N PRO A 47 -8.94 -50.54 20.76
CA PRO A 47 -8.41 -51.56 21.67
C PRO A 47 -7.24 -52.36 21.09
N VAL A 48 -6.95 -52.26 19.79
CA VAL A 48 -5.82 -52.95 19.15
C VAL A 48 -4.62 -52.00 19.12
N PRO A 49 -3.48 -52.32 19.76
CA PRO A 49 -2.31 -51.45 19.76
C PRO A 49 -1.71 -51.34 18.35
N LEU A 50 -1.21 -50.16 18.01
CA LEU A 50 -0.42 -49.96 16.82
C LEU A 50 0.94 -50.64 17.00
N THR A 51 1.32 -51.49 16.06
CA THR A 51 2.62 -52.18 16.07
C THR A 51 3.41 -51.88 14.81
N LYS A 52 4.73 -52.03 14.89
CA LYS A 52 5.63 -51.89 13.75
C LYS A 52 5.29 -52.84 12.60
N GLU A 53 4.73 -54.01 12.91
CA GLU A 53 4.30 -54.98 11.89
C GLU A 53 3.04 -54.50 11.16
N ASN A 54 2.05 -53.98 11.89
CA ASN A 54 0.83 -53.46 11.27
C ASN A 54 1.10 -52.23 10.39
N ILE A 55 2.08 -51.39 10.76
CA ILE A 55 2.49 -50.22 9.96
C ILE A 55 3.05 -50.61 8.59
N LEU A 56 3.62 -51.81 8.41
CA LEU A 56 4.05 -52.28 7.09
C LEU A 56 2.89 -52.42 6.08
N GLY A 57 1.64 -52.43 6.55
CA GLY A 57 0.45 -52.42 5.71
C GLY A 57 0.16 -51.07 5.04
N LEU A 58 0.83 -49.99 5.45
CA LEU A 58 0.67 -48.65 4.86
C LEU A 58 1.36 -48.58 3.50
N ASN A 59 0.58 -48.35 2.45
CA ASN A 59 1.09 -48.05 1.10
C ASN A 59 0.96 -46.57 0.75
N SER A 60 -0.06 -45.90 1.30
CA SER A 60 -0.27 -44.46 1.21
C SER A 60 -0.81 -43.92 2.52
N LEU A 61 -0.51 -42.66 2.84
CA LEU A 61 -1.02 -41.99 4.04
C LEU A 61 -1.37 -40.53 3.73
N ASP A 62 -2.62 -40.15 3.99
CA ASP A 62 -3.05 -38.75 3.97
C ASP A 62 -3.23 -38.29 5.42
N ALA A 63 -2.43 -37.30 5.79
CA ALA A 63 -2.34 -36.72 7.12
C ALA A 63 -2.35 -35.17 7.04
N ARG A 64 -3.05 -34.61 6.04
CA ARG A 64 -3.14 -33.17 5.87
C ARG A 64 -3.89 -32.49 7.01
N ASP A 65 -3.39 -31.35 7.47
CA ASP A 65 -4.03 -30.47 8.46
C ASP A 65 -4.41 -31.20 9.77
N LYS A 66 -3.57 -32.12 10.24
CA LYS A 66 -3.83 -32.94 11.43
C LYS A 66 -3.17 -32.41 12.70
N GLY A 67 -2.41 -31.32 12.61
CA GLY A 67 -1.65 -30.77 13.74
C GLY A 67 -0.51 -31.68 14.20
N ILE A 68 0.04 -32.48 13.29
CA ILE A 68 1.18 -33.37 13.55
C ILE A 68 2.43 -32.52 13.73
N THR A 69 3.22 -32.84 14.76
CA THR A 69 4.47 -32.15 15.09
C THR A 69 5.68 -33.05 14.95
N ASP A 70 5.49 -34.36 15.15
CA ASP A 70 6.55 -35.35 15.18
C ASP A 70 6.14 -36.58 14.37
N ILE A 71 7.00 -37.00 13.44
CA ILE A 71 6.77 -38.17 12.58
C ILE A 71 7.59 -39.40 12.97
N GLN A 72 8.21 -39.39 14.16
CA GLN A 72 8.86 -40.55 14.72
C GLN A 72 7.91 -41.76 14.75
N GLY A 73 8.41 -42.91 14.31
CA GLY A 73 7.67 -44.14 14.10
C GLY A 73 7.33 -44.41 12.62
N LEU A 74 7.36 -43.40 11.74
CA LEU A 74 7.17 -43.62 10.30
C LEU A 74 8.32 -44.38 9.64
N GLU A 75 9.51 -44.43 10.23
CA GLU A 75 10.65 -45.19 9.70
C GLU A 75 10.35 -46.70 9.54
N PHE A 76 9.31 -47.20 10.23
CA PHE A 76 8.84 -48.58 10.12
C PHE A 76 7.86 -48.80 8.96
N ALA A 77 7.33 -47.76 8.31
CA ALA A 77 6.38 -47.81 7.19
C ALA A 77 7.06 -48.10 5.84
N GLN A 78 7.86 -49.18 5.77
CA GLN A 78 8.75 -49.45 4.64
C GLN A 78 8.05 -49.74 3.29
N ASN A 79 6.73 -49.92 3.28
CA ASN A 79 5.93 -50.09 2.07
C ASN A 79 5.25 -48.81 1.60
N LEU A 80 5.45 -47.69 2.30
CA LEU A 80 4.87 -46.41 1.93
C LEU A 80 5.46 -45.94 0.61
N THR A 81 4.57 -45.60 -0.33
CA THR A 81 4.89 -45.15 -1.69
C THR A 81 4.51 -43.70 -1.92
N ASN A 82 3.48 -43.22 -1.22
CA ASN A 82 3.02 -41.85 -1.31
C ASN A 82 2.53 -41.36 0.05
N PHE A 83 2.75 -40.10 0.38
CA PHE A 83 2.03 -39.49 1.49
C PHE A 83 1.83 -37.98 1.30
N ASP A 84 0.77 -37.46 1.93
CA ASP A 84 0.53 -36.02 2.08
C ASP A 84 0.45 -35.67 3.56
N PHE A 85 1.40 -34.86 4.03
CA PHE A 85 1.50 -34.35 5.39
C PHE A 85 1.46 -32.82 5.38
N GLY A 86 0.81 -32.22 4.37
CA GLY A 86 0.71 -30.77 4.25
C GLY A 86 -0.07 -30.12 5.41
N GLY A 87 0.26 -28.87 5.74
CA GLY A 87 -0.45 -28.08 6.74
C GLY A 87 -0.27 -28.57 8.19
N ASN A 88 0.93 -29.04 8.52
CA ASN A 88 1.27 -29.53 9.86
C ASN A 88 2.38 -28.65 10.49
N HIS A 89 3.01 -29.12 11.56
CA HIS A 89 4.05 -28.40 12.29
C HIS A 89 5.35 -29.23 12.39
N ILE A 90 5.65 -29.99 11.33
CA ILE A 90 6.80 -30.90 11.29
C ILE A 90 8.07 -30.11 11.03
N GLN A 91 9.11 -30.40 11.81
CA GLN A 91 10.46 -29.84 11.64
C GLN A 91 11.47 -30.93 11.25
N ASP A 92 11.42 -32.08 11.93
CA ASP A 92 12.33 -33.20 11.71
C ASP A 92 11.73 -34.23 10.76
N ILE A 93 12.41 -34.46 9.63
CA ILE A 93 12.06 -35.47 8.63
C ILE A 93 13.01 -36.67 8.60
N SER A 94 13.90 -36.79 9.60
CA SER A 94 14.81 -37.93 9.75
C SER A 94 14.13 -39.31 9.69
N PRO A 95 12.88 -39.51 10.18
CA PRO A 95 12.21 -40.80 10.05
C PRO A 95 11.95 -41.25 8.61
N LEU A 96 12.05 -40.35 7.63
CA LEU A 96 11.85 -40.69 6.21
C LEU A 96 13.08 -41.31 5.55
N GLN A 97 14.27 -41.18 6.13
CA GLN A 97 15.55 -41.37 5.46
C GLN A 97 15.69 -42.69 4.68
N HIS A 98 15.11 -43.77 5.21
CA HIS A 98 15.26 -45.11 4.64
C HIS A 98 13.99 -45.66 3.97
N LEU A 99 12.96 -44.82 3.78
CA LEU A 99 11.71 -45.19 3.11
C LEU A 99 11.87 -45.21 1.57
N SER A 100 12.76 -46.07 1.09
CA SER A 100 13.24 -46.13 -0.30
C SER A 100 12.17 -46.43 -1.37
N LYS A 101 10.93 -46.73 -0.99
CA LYS A 101 9.80 -46.94 -1.93
C LYS A 101 8.98 -45.68 -2.20
N LEU A 102 9.28 -44.57 -1.52
CA LEU A 102 8.57 -43.31 -1.71
C LEU A 102 8.77 -42.77 -3.13
N SER A 103 7.66 -42.51 -3.80
CA SER A 103 7.60 -41.97 -5.16
C SER A 103 7.03 -40.54 -5.19
N GLY A 104 6.15 -40.20 -4.25
CA GLY A 104 5.54 -38.87 -4.15
C GLY A 104 5.37 -38.44 -2.69
N ILE A 105 5.93 -37.28 -2.34
CA ILE A 105 5.87 -36.72 -0.99
C ILE A 105 5.29 -35.31 -1.06
N SER A 106 4.30 -35.02 -0.22
CA SER A 106 3.86 -33.66 0.07
C SER A 106 4.09 -33.34 1.55
N LEU A 107 4.86 -32.28 1.81
CA LEU A 107 5.20 -31.72 3.12
C LEU A 107 4.97 -30.20 3.13
N PHE A 108 4.10 -29.71 2.24
CA PHE A 108 3.77 -28.29 2.10
C PHE A 108 3.27 -27.68 3.42
N GLY A 109 3.67 -26.45 3.76
CA GLY A 109 3.13 -25.77 4.94
C GLY A 109 3.54 -26.45 6.25
N ASN A 110 4.85 -26.66 6.43
CA ASN A 110 5.46 -27.18 7.64
C ASN A 110 6.58 -26.22 8.10
N GLN A 111 7.50 -26.69 8.96
CA GLN A 111 8.60 -25.89 9.52
C GLN A 111 9.97 -26.53 9.22
N ILE A 112 10.08 -27.17 8.06
CA ILE A 112 11.28 -27.93 7.67
C ILE A 112 12.36 -26.96 7.17
N SER A 113 13.59 -27.17 7.61
CA SER A 113 14.78 -26.45 7.12
C SER A 113 15.92 -27.37 6.67
N ASP A 114 16.00 -28.60 7.20
CA ASP A 114 17.00 -29.60 6.81
C ASP A 114 16.41 -30.66 5.86
N LEU A 115 17.00 -30.76 4.66
CA LEU A 115 16.63 -31.75 3.64
C LEU A 115 17.59 -32.93 3.58
N SER A 116 18.61 -32.99 4.44
CA SER A 116 19.61 -34.07 4.47
C SER A 116 19.00 -35.48 4.53
N PRO A 117 17.86 -35.73 5.22
CA PRO A 117 17.25 -37.06 5.24
C PRO A 117 16.73 -37.54 3.88
N LEU A 118 16.47 -36.63 2.92
CA LEU A 118 15.91 -37.01 1.63
C LEU A 118 16.93 -37.61 0.66
N ILE A 119 18.24 -37.47 0.92
CA ILE A 119 19.31 -37.76 -0.06
C ILE A 119 19.30 -39.20 -0.62
N GLU A 120 18.77 -40.17 0.15
CA GLU A 120 18.70 -41.58 -0.24
C GLU A 120 17.41 -41.94 -1.00
N LEU A 121 16.40 -41.06 -1.03
CA LEU A 121 15.07 -41.30 -1.59
C LEU A 121 15.04 -41.12 -3.12
N ARG A 122 15.95 -41.79 -3.81
CA ARG A 122 16.18 -41.65 -5.27
C ARG A 122 15.01 -42.12 -6.14
N THR A 123 14.00 -42.75 -5.55
CA THR A 123 12.76 -43.20 -6.21
C THR A 123 11.73 -42.09 -6.34
N LEU A 124 11.95 -40.93 -5.71
CA LEU A 124 11.05 -39.79 -5.79
C LEU A 124 10.91 -39.25 -7.21
N THR A 125 9.66 -39.06 -7.61
CA THR A 125 9.22 -38.45 -8.86
C THR A 125 8.42 -37.17 -8.62
N GLY A 126 7.76 -37.05 -7.46
CA GLY A 126 7.07 -35.84 -7.02
C GLY A 126 7.47 -35.44 -5.60
N LEU A 127 7.80 -34.15 -5.40
CA LEU A 127 8.15 -33.60 -4.11
C LEU A 127 7.56 -32.19 -3.95
N ASN A 128 6.69 -32.02 -2.96
CA ASN A 128 6.18 -30.70 -2.57
C ASN A 128 6.70 -30.33 -1.18
N LEU A 129 7.48 -29.25 -1.14
CA LEU A 129 8.11 -28.66 0.03
C LEU A 129 7.78 -27.15 0.15
N GLY A 130 6.74 -26.68 -0.54
CA GLY A 130 6.35 -25.26 -0.48
C GLY A 130 5.95 -24.82 0.94
N LEU A 131 6.02 -23.53 1.24
CA LEU A 131 5.76 -22.96 2.57
C LEU A 131 6.51 -23.69 3.69
N ASN A 132 7.84 -23.64 3.65
CA ASN A 132 8.74 -24.16 4.68
C ASN A 132 9.83 -23.12 5.01
N GLN A 133 10.92 -23.52 5.66
CA GLN A 133 12.03 -22.66 6.07
C GLN A 133 13.35 -23.10 5.41
N ILE A 134 13.28 -23.57 4.16
CA ILE A 134 14.41 -24.19 3.46
C ILE A 134 15.28 -23.10 2.85
N GLY A 135 16.58 -23.11 3.18
CA GLY A 135 17.60 -22.28 2.53
C GLY A 135 18.58 -23.09 1.67
N ASP A 136 18.96 -24.30 2.11
CA ASP A 136 19.88 -25.19 1.40
C ASP A 136 19.14 -26.35 0.73
N ILE A 137 19.24 -26.43 -0.59
CA ILE A 137 18.66 -27.49 -1.42
C ILE A 137 19.71 -28.45 -1.99
N SER A 138 20.97 -28.37 -1.53
CA SER A 138 22.05 -29.29 -1.93
C SER A 138 21.67 -30.78 -1.84
N PRO A 139 20.92 -31.25 -0.81
CA PRO A 139 20.50 -32.65 -0.73
C PRO A 139 19.63 -33.11 -1.92
N LEU A 140 18.91 -32.21 -2.57
CA LEU A 140 18.02 -32.54 -3.69
C LEU A 140 18.79 -32.96 -4.96
N ALA A 141 20.07 -32.60 -5.08
CA ALA A 141 20.90 -32.94 -6.25
C ALA A 141 21.03 -34.47 -6.50
N ALA A 142 20.76 -35.30 -5.48
CA ALA A 142 20.77 -36.76 -5.59
C ALA A 142 19.47 -37.35 -6.19
N LEU A 143 18.38 -36.59 -6.22
CA LEU A 143 17.02 -37.04 -6.57
C LEU A 143 16.76 -36.95 -8.07
N ILE A 144 17.63 -37.57 -8.87
CA ILE A 144 17.67 -37.44 -10.33
C ILE A 144 16.40 -37.90 -11.07
N ASN A 145 15.49 -38.60 -10.39
CA ASN A 145 14.22 -39.08 -10.96
C ASN A 145 13.05 -38.12 -10.72
N LEU A 146 13.27 -36.98 -10.05
CA LEU A 146 12.23 -35.97 -9.87
C LEU A 146 11.70 -35.45 -11.20
N GLU A 147 10.38 -35.46 -11.33
CA GLU A 147 9.62 -34.90 -12.45
C GLU A 147 8.84 -33.65 -12.02
N HIS A 148 8.39 -33.61 -10.77
CA HIS A 148 7.63 -32.49 -10.20
C HIS A 148 8.27 -32.04 -8.89
N LEU A 149 8.66 -30.76 -8.81
CA LEU A 149 9.26 -30.17 -7.63
C LEU A 149 8.61 -28.82 -7.32
N ASP A 150 8.02 -28.71 -6.13
CA ASP A 150 7.49 -27.47 -5.60
C ASP A 150 8.30 -27.04 -4.37
N LEU A 151 8.93 -25.87 -4.48
CA LEU A 151 9.75 -25.22 -3.47
C LEU A 151 9.28 -23.78 -3.21
N CYS A 152 8.03 -23.45 -3.55
CA CYS A 152 7.52 -22.10 -3.38
C CYS A 152 7.59 -21.62 -1.91
N CYS A 153 7.73 -20.32 -1.71
CA CYS A 153 7.66 -19.69 -0.38
C CYS A 153 8.66 -20.30 0.62
N ASN A 154 9.95 -20.25 0.26
CA ASN A 154 11.08 -20.69 1.09
C ASN A 154 12.15 -19.56 1.13
N GLN A 155 13.37 -19.86 1.57
CA GLN A 155 14.47 -18.90 1.73
C GLN A 155 15.65 -19.25 0.82
N ILE A 156 15.37 -19.80 -0.37
CA ILE A 156 16.38 -20.32 -1.29
C ILE A 156 17.06 -19.16 -2.02
N VAL A 157 18.40 -19.22 -2.10
CA VAL A 157 19.22 -18.27 -2.86
C VAL A 157 19.93 -18.96 -4.03
N ASP A 158 20.41 -20.20 -3.84
CA ASP A 158 21.16 -20.96 -4.85
C ASP A 158 20.34 -22.13 -5.42
N VAL A 159 20.17 -22.13 -6.74
CA VAL A 159 19.50 -23.21 -7.49
C VAL A 159 20.46 -24.12 -8.25
N SER A 160 21.77 -23.94 -8.12
CA SER A 160 22.79 -24.81 -8.73
C SER A 160 22.61 -26.31 -8.43
N PRO A 161 22.11 -26.74 -7.25
CA PRO A 161 21.86 -28.16 -7.00
C PRO A 161 20.84 -28.79 -7.95
N LEU A 162 19.93 -27.99 -8.52
CA LEU A 162 18.87 -28.46 -9.42
C LEU A 162 19.37 -28.76 -10.84
N ALA A 163 20.54 -28.25 -11.23
CA ALA A 163 21.04 -28.33 -12.62
C ALA A 163 21.15 -29.76 -13.18
N ARG A 164 21.24 -30.78 -12.31
CA ARG A 164 21.36 -32.20 -12.66
C ARG A 164 20.02 -32.94 -12.74
N LEU A 165 18.91 -32.33 -12.34
CA LEU A 165 17.58 -32.97 -12.29
C LEU A 165 16.90 -32.94 -13.66
N LYS A 166 17.52 -33.57 -14.66
CA LYS A 166 17.12 -33.50 -16.07
C LYS A 166 15.73 -34.05 -16.37
N ASN A 167 15.13 -34.80 -15.46
CA ASN A 167 13.78 -35.36 -15.60
C ASN A 167 12.67 -34.39 -15.16
N LEU A 168 13.01 -33.22 -14.58
CA LEU A 168 12.03 -32.23 -14.17
C LEU A 168 11.18 -31.77 -15.35
N LYS A 169 9.86 -31.87 -15.17
CA LYS A 169 8.80 -31.40 -16.07
C LYS A 169 8.08 -30.19 -15.49
N SER A 170 7.97 -30.10 -14.16
CA SER A 170 7.40 -28.97 -13.44
C SER A 170 8.31 -28.54 -12.28
N LEU A 171 8.60 -27.25 -12.20
CA LEU A 171 9.39 -26.62 -11.15
C LEU A 171 8.72 -25.33 -10.67
N VAL A 172 8.44 -25.25 -9.37
CA VAL A 172 7.91 -24.05 -8.72
C VAL A 172 8.94 -23.52 -7.74
N LEU A 173 9.44 -22.30 -7.98
CA LEU A 173 10.42 -21.59 -7.16
C LEU A 173 9.92 -20.22 -6.71
N ALA A 174 8.64 -19.91 -6.93
CA ALA A 174 8.06 -18.61 -6.60
C ALA A 174 8.24 -18.25 -5.11
N HIS A 175 8.36 -16.96 -4.79
CA HIS A 175 8.57 -16.47 -3.42
C HIS A 175 9.83 -17.06 -2.75
N ASN A 176 10.99 -16.85 -3.37
CA ASN A 176 12.31 -17.16 -2.81
C ASN A 176 13.24 -15.93 -2.97
N GLN A 177 14.54 -16.08 -2.76
CA GLN A 177 15.55 -15.01 -2.81
C GLN A 177 16.59 -15.26 -3.90
N ILE A 178 16.19 -15.93 -4.99
CA ILE A 178 17.09 -16.36 -6.05
C ILE A 178 17.45 -15.17 -6.94
N LEU A 179 18.74 -14.98 -7.18
CA LEU A 179 19.28 -13.92 -8.06
C LEU A 179 19.65 -14.43 -9.45
N ASP A 180 20.14 -15.66 -9.55
CA ASP A 180 20.68 -16.24 -10.79
C ASP A 180 19.95 -17.55 -11.13
N PHE A 181 19.28 -17.57 -12.28
CA PHE A 181 18.58 -18.75 -12.80
C PHE A 181 19.35 -19.48 -13.90
N SER A 182 20.55 -19.03 -14.27
CA SER A 182 21.35 -19.60 -15.38
C SER A 182 21.58 -21.11 -15.26
N GLN A 183 21.62 -21.63 -14.03
CA GLN A 183 21.81 -23.05 -13.74
C GLN A 183 20.63 -23.94 -14.21
N LEU A 184 19.46 -23.34 -14.47
CA LEU A 184 18.26 -24.05 -14.90
C LEU A 184 18.21 -24.32 -16.42
N ILE A 185 19.06 -23.67 -17.23
CA ILE A 185 19.06 -23.79 -18.70
C ILE A 185 19.24 -25.24 -19.18
N GLY A 186 19.88 -26.07 -18.36
CA GLY A 186 20.09 -27.47 -18.66
C GLY A 186 18.85 -28.36 -18.45
N LEU A 187 17.74 -27.86 -17.92
CA LEU A 187 16.52 -28.63 -17.63
C LEU A 187 15.62 -28.74 -18.87
N THR A 188 16.11 -29.44 -19.89
CA THR A 188 15.50 -29.46 -21.23
C THR A 188 14.15 -30.16 -21.33
N ASN A 189 13.73 -30.92 -20.30
CA ASN A 189 12.39 -31.53 -20.21
C ASN A 189 11.37 -30.66 -19.46
N LEU A 190 11.78 -29.50 -18.95
CA LEU A 190 10.93 -28.62 -18.17
C LEU A 190 9.85 -28.02 -19.08
N ALA A 191 8.59 -28.15 -18.67
CA ALA A 191 7.42 -27.64 -19.38
C ALA A 191 6.70 -26.56 -18.56
N TYR A 192 6.74 -26.66 -17.23
CA TYR A 192 6.18 -25.67 -16.31
C TYR A 192 7.28 -25.09 -15.43
N LEU A 193 7.41 -23.77 -15.41
CA LEU A 193 8.32 -23.05 -14.53
C LEU A 193 7.62 -21.82 -13.93
N ASP A 194 7.59 -21.70 -12.61
CA ASP A 194 7.18 -20.48 -11.90
C ASP A 194 8.33 -19.96 -11.04
N ILE A 195 8.82 -18.76 -11.36
CA ILE A 195 9.92 -18.07 -10.67
C ILE A 195 9.52 -16.69 -10.14
N ARG A 196 8.23 -16.35 -10.16
CA ARG A 196 7.74 -15.03 -9.70
C ARG A 196 8.15 -14.74 -8.26
N TYR A 197 8.20 -13.46 -7.90
CA TYR A 197 8.53 -13.01 -6.55
C TYR A 197 9.89 -13.53 -6.05
N ASN A 198 10.90 -13.48 -6.93
CA ASN A 198 12.30 -13.69 -6.60
C ASN A 198 13.10 -12.40 -6.77
N SER A 199 14.36 -12.38 -6.33
CA SER A 199 15.22 -11.20 -6.43
C SER A 199 15.74 -10.93 -7.86
N GLY A 200 16.07 -11.97 -8.61
CA GLY A 200 16.74 -11.89 -9.92
C GLY A 200 15.87 -11.34 -11.05
N GLY A 201 16.38 -10.34 -11.77
CA GLY A 201 15.71 -9.74 -12.94
C GLY A 201 16.15 -10.30 -14.30
N ASP A 202 17.28 -11.02 -14.38
CA ASP A 202 17.76 -11.58 -15.65
C ASP A 202 17.27 -13.02 -15.83
N ILE A 203 16.31 -13.16 -16.74
CA ILE A 203 15.72 -14.45 -17.13
C ILE A 203 15.96 -14.75 -18.62
N GLY A 204 16.75 -13.93 -19.32
CA GLY A 204 16.89 -14.02 -20.78
C GLY A 204 17.35 -15.40 -21.24
N THR A 205 18.25 -16.02 -20.47
CA THR A 205 18.76 -17.37 -20.74
C THR A 205 17.72 -18.48 -20.58
N LEU A 206 16.65 -18.27 -19.81
CA LEU A 206 15.58 -19.25 -19.63
C LEU A 206 14.61 -19.29 -20.81
N THR A 207 14.57 -18.23 -21.63
CA THR A 207 13.70 -18.16 -22.82
C THR A 207 14.06 -19.18 -23.89
N GLU A 208 15.24 -19.81 -23.80
CA GLU A 208 15.66 -20.91 -24.68
C GLU A 208 15.00 -22.26 -24.34
N LEU A 209 14.36 -22.39 -23.17
CA LEU A 209 13.65 -23.59 -22.77
C LEU A 209 12.28 -23.68 -23.48
N ASN A 210 11.87 -24.89 -23.85
CA ASN A 210 10.56 -25.14 -24.46
C ASN A 210 9.45 -25.25 -23.41
N LEU A 211 9.19 -24.15 -22.70
CA LEU A 211 8.21 -24.07 -21.62
C LEU A 211 6.78 -23.92 -22.20
N THR A 212 5.86 -24.79 -21.77
CA THR A 212 4.42 -24.62 -22.05
C THR A 212 3.79 -23.56 -21.14
N THR A 213 4.33 -23.40 -19.93
CA THR A 213 3.93 -22.37 -18.98
C THR A 213 5.18 -21.81 -18.32
N PHE A 214 5.39 -20.50 -18.43
CA PHE A 214 6.48 -19.79 -17.80
C PHE A 214 5.92 -18.56 -17.07
N LEU A 215 5.98 -18.58 -15.74
CA LEU A 215 5.51 -17.50 -14.89
C LEU A 215 6.72 -16.81 -14.26
N TYR A 216 6.85 -15.51 -14.49
CA TYR A 216 7.99 -14.71 -14.04
C TYR A 216 7.55 -13.25 -13.83
N ASP A 217 8.39 -12.46 -13.15
CA ASP A 217 8.17 -11.03 -12.96
C ASP A 217 8.71 -10.28 -14.18
N ASP A 218 7.86 -9.59 -14.94
CA ASP A 218 8.27 -8.77 -16.08
C ASP A 218 8.92 -7.46 -15.61
N ILE A 219 9.86 -6.92 -16.39
CA ILE A 219 10.33 -5.55 -16.19
C ILE A 219 9.13 -4.61 -16.29
N CYS A 220 8.98 -3.72 -15.32
CA CYS A 220 7.88 -2.76 -15.32
C CYS A 220 8.09 -1.76 -16.45
N GLU A 221 7.31 -1.90 -17.50
CA GLU A 221 7.18 -0.98 -18.62
C GLU A 221 5.70 -0.92 -19.01
N ILE A 222 4.89 -0.28 -18.16
CA ILE A 222 3.46 -0.13 -18.39
C ILE A 222 3.23 1.12 -19.26
N PRO A 223 2.36 1.06 -20.29
CA PRO A 223 1.98 2.26 -21.03
C PRO A 223 1.44 3.35 -20.09
N PRO A 224 1.70 4.65 -20.36
CA PRO A 224 1.13 5.72 -19.57
C PRO A 224 -0.39 5.57 -19.41
N LEU A 225 -0.85 5.75 -18.18
CA LEU A 225 -2.22 5.48 -17.79
C LEU A 225 -3.19 6.54 -18.33
N ASN A 226 -4.38 6.11 -18.75
CA ASN A 226 -5.46 7.00 -19.21
C ASN A 226 -6.48 7.29 -18.08
N PRO A 227 -7.04 8.51 -18.01
CA PRO A 227 -6.71 9.67 -18.84
C PRO A 227 -5.30 10.23 -18.51
N PRO A 228 -4.68 11.02 -19.42
CA PRO A 228 -3.36 11.62 -19.19
C PRO A 228 -3.32 12.50 -17.93
N ILE A 229 -2.13 12.71 -17.36
CA ILE A 229 -1.93 13.46 -16.11
C ILE A 229 -2.56 14.86 -16.15
N VAL A 230 -2.40 15.56 -17.27
CA VAL A 230 -2.95 16.90 -17.50
C VAL A 230 -4.48 16.90 -17.38
N GLU A 231 -5.14 15.87 -17.94
CA GLU A 231 -6.59 15.73 -17.89
C GLU A 231 -7.07 15.35 -16.48
N ARG A 232 -6.32 14.48 -15.77
CA ARG A 232 -6.58 14.17 -14.37
C ARG A 232 -6.59 15.43 -13.50
N ILE A 233 -5.59 16.28 -13.69
CA ILE A 233 -5.47 17.54 -12.95
C ILE A 233 -6.62 18.47 -13.33
N HIS A 234 -6.88 18.73 -14.61
CA HIS A 234 -7.84 19.77 -14.99
C HIS A 234 -9.32 19.37 -14.90
N ASN A 235 -9.67 18.08 -14.96
CA ASN A 235 -11.07 17.65 -15.04
C ASN A 235 -11.66 17.14 -13.71
N ARG A 236 -10.91 17.18 -12.61
CA ARG A 236 -11.39 16.76 -11.28
C ARG A 236 -12.33 17.78 -10.65
N THR A 237 -13.18 17.37 -9.72
CA THR A 237 -14.04 18.29 -8.96
C THR A 237 -13.30 18.88 -7.75
N TYR A 238 -13.84 19.97 -7.21
CA TYR A 238 -13.31 20.63 -6.02
C TYR A 238 -14.28 20.51 -4.84
N PRO A 239 -13.78 20.47 -3.59
CA PRO A 239 -12.38 20.55 -3.20
C PRO A 239 -11.61 19.26 -3.47
N SER A 240 -10.37 19.42 -3.92
CA SER A 240 -9.50 18.31 -4.26
C SER A 240 -8.53 18.02 -3.11
N ILE A 241 -8.61 16.82 -2.54
CA ILE A 241 -7.95 16.46 -1.29
C ILE A 241 -6.80 15.48 -1.54
N ALA A 242 -5.69 15.69 -0.84
CA ALA A 242 -4.53 14.80 -0.89
C ALA A 242 -4.59 13.72 0.20
N LEU A 243 -4.17 12.51 -0.14
CA LEU A 243 -4.07 11.36 0.75
C LEU A 243 -2.61 11.12 1.15
N PRO A 244 -2.23 11.20 2.43
CA PRO A 244 -0.93 10.71 2.87
C PRO A 244 -0.98 9.18 2.86
N GLY A 245 -0.21 8.53 1.99
CA GLY A 245 -0.31 7.09 1.72
C GLY A 245 -0.16 6.19 2.97
N SER A 246 0.50 6.67 4.03
CA SER A 246 0.68 5.95 5.29
C SER A 246 -0.50 6.02 6.27
N SER A 247 -1.39 7.02 6.15
CA SER A 247 -2.37 7.37 7.19
C SER A 247 -3.64 6.50 7.21
N LEU A 248 -3.75 5.53 6.30
CA LEU A 248 -4.81 4.53 6.33
C LEU A 248 -4.33 3.14 6.76
N VAL A 249 -3.02 2.84 6.77
CA VAL A 249 -2.53 1.47 7.00
C VAL A 249 -1.66 1.36 8.24
N ALA A 250 -0.93 2.41 8.62
CA ALA A 250 0.12 2.29 9.64
C ALA A 250 -0.31 2.67 11.05
N GLU A 251 -1.33 3.51 11.20
CA GLU A 251 -1.75 4.01 12.51
C GLU A 251 -3.25 3.91 12.65
N ASN A 252 -3.68 3.52 13.84
CA ASN A 252 -5.05 3.21 14.20
C ASN A 252 -5.71 4.41 14.91
N PRO A 253 -6.05 5.55 14.24
CA PRO A 253 -6.93 6.54 14.84
C PRO A 253 -8.36 6.47 14.29
N LEU A 254 -8.66 5.73 13.21
CA LEU A 254 -10.01 5.69 12.65
C LEU A 254 -10.76 4.43 13.09
N ARG A 255 -11.42 4.58 14.24
CA ARG A 255 -12.30 3.60 14.92
C ARG A 255 -13.58 3.23 14.14
N TRP A 256 -13.62 3.45 12.83
CA TRP A 256 -14.81 3.32 12.00
C TRP A 256 -14.66 2.40 10.78
N PHE A 257 -13.50 1.78 10.57
CA PHE A 257 -13.29 0.97 9.37
C PHE A 257 -13.31 -0.54 9.67
N PRO A 258 -14.20 -1.31 9.03
CA PRO A 258 -14.13 -2.77 9.07
C PRO A 258 -12.99 -3.23 8.16
N TRP A 259 -11.78 -3.30 8.72
CA TRP A 259 -10.55 -3.79 8.06
C TRP A 259 -10.61 -5.27 7.61
N GLU A 260 -11.75 -5.94 7.82
CA GLU A 260 -12.02 -7.30 7.34
C GLU A 260 -12.31 -7.34 5.83
N ASN A 261 -12.61 -6.19 5.20
CA ASN A 261 -12.81 -6.09 3.75
C ASN A 261 -11.79 -5.14 3.07
N PRO A 262 -10.82 -5.66 2.30
CA PRO A 262 -9.83 -4.83 1.62
C PRO A 262 -10.42 -3.93 0.52
N GLU A 263 -11.63 -4.18 0.02
CA GLU A 263 -12.28 -3.29 -0.96
C GLU A 263 -12.63 -1.92 -0.37
N TYR A 264 -12.92 -1.88 0.93
CA TYR A 264 -13.29 -0.64 1.62
C TYR A 264 -12.15 0.38 1.63
N TYR A 265 -10.90 -0.08 1.65
CA TYR A 265 -9.73 0.79 1.56
C TYR A 265 -9.70 1.58 0.24
N TYR A 266 -10.00 0.92 -0.87
CA TYR A 266 -10.03 1.57 -2.19
C TYR A 266 -11.18 2.59 -2.30
N ASP A 267 -12.32 2.32 -1.67
CA ASP A 267 -13.46 3.26 -1.62
C ASP A 267 -13.08 4.56 -0.91
N VAL A 268 -12.39 4.47 0.24
CA VAL A 268 -11.95 5.65 1.01
C VAL A 268 -10.83 6.39 0.30
N ALA A 269 -9.82 5.66 -0.19
CA ALA A 269 -8.70 6.27 -0.89
C ALA A 269 -9.18 7.01 -2.14
N ALA A 270 -10.13 6.45 -2.91
CA ALA A 270 -10.67 7.08 -4.11
C ALA A 270 -11.47 8.37 -3.87
N LYS A 271 -11.84 8.70 -2.63
CA LYS A 271 -12.37 10.05 -2.31
C LYS A 271 -11.34 11.17 -2.48
N HIS A 272 -10.06 10.81 -2.46
CA HIS A 272 -8.95 11.74 -2.66
C HIS A 272 -8.57 11.75 -4.14
N ASP A 273 -7.85 12.77 -4.59
CA ASP A 273 -7.42 12.87 -6.01
C ASP A 273 -5.93 12.62 -6.21
N ILE A 274 -5.15 12.67 -5.13
CA ILE A 274 -3.71 12.44 -5.18
C ILE A 274 -3.27 11.68 -3.94
N THR A 275 -2.39 10.72 -4.12
CA THR A 275 -1.66 10.09 -3.01
C THR A 275 -0.17 10.20 -3.22
N TYR A 276 0.54 10.31 -2.11
CA TYR A 276 1.99 10.27 -2.05
C TYR A 276 2.43 9.17 -1.08
N PHE A 277 3.62 8.61 -1.29
CA PHE A 277 4.12 7.37 -0.67
C PHE A 277 3.47 6.07 -1.18
N ALA A 278 3.10 6.04 -2.46
CA ALA A 278 2.77 4.79 -3.14
C ALA A 278 4.05 3.95 -3.31
N GLU A 279 4.33 3.05 -2.36
CA GLU A 279 5.49 2.16 -2.43
C GLU A 279 5.30 1.10 -3.53
N PRO A 280 6.31 0.82 -4.37
CA PRO A 280 6.26 -0.20 -5.42
C PRO A 280 5.63 -1.52 -4.98
N GLU A 281 6.02 -2.00 -3.81
CA GLU A 281 5.59 -3.29 -3.27
C GLU A 281 4.08 -3.39 -3.07
N GLY A 282 3.40 -2.28 -2.76
CA GLY A 282 1.95 -2.21 -2.65
C GLY A 282 1.20 -2.46 -3.98
N TYR A 283 1.92 -2.39 -5.09
CA TYR A 283 1.41 -2.58 -6.45
C TYR A 283 2.03 -3.81 -7.14
N ALA A 284 2.50 -4.78 -6.35
CA ALA A 284 3.13 -6.01 -6.84
C ALA A 284 4.36 -5.79 -7.74
N VAL A 285 5.02 -4.63 -7.61
CA VAL A 285 6.29 -4.32 -8.27
C VAL A 285 7.39 -4.10 -7.24
N THR A 286 8.63 -4.39 -7.60
CA THR A 286 9.79 -4.22 -6.71
C THR A 286 11.05 -3.95 -7.52
N TRP A 287 12.14 -3.60 -6.85
CA TRP A 287 13.43 -3.37 -7.48
C TRP A 287 13.99 -4.66 -8.09
N ALA A 288 14.32 -4.61 -9.38
CA ALA A 288 14.93 -5.71 -10.11
C ALA A 288 16.41 -5.83 -9.73
N LEU A 289 16.75 -6.83 -8.92
CA LEU A 289 18.14 -7.05 -8.50
C LEU A 289 18.91 -7.81 -9.59
N THR A 290 20.19 -7.47 -9.74
CA THR A 290 21.12 -8.11 -10.68
C THR A 290 22.43 -8.41 -9.98
N HIS A 291 23.31 -9.20 -10.61
CA HIS A 291 24.64 -9.46 -10.06
C HIS A 291 25.45 -8.16 -9.84
N SER A 292 25.30 -7.18 -10.73
CA SER A 292 25.92 -5.85 -10.60
C SER A 292 25.18 -4.89 -9.65
N GLN A 293 23.91 -5.17 -9.33
CA GLN A 293 23.06 -4.37 -8.45
C GLN A 293 22.36 -5.30 -7.45
N PRO A 294 23.12 -5.90 -6.50
CA PRO A 294 22.62 -6.98 -5.66
C PRO A 294 21.74 -6.51 -4.49
N THR A 295 21.63 -5.20 -4.25
CA THR A 295 20.82 -4.62 -3.18
C THR A 295 19.77 -3.65 -3.74
N ARG A 296 18.69 -3.42 -2.98
CA ARG A 296 17.54 -2.62 -3.44
C ARG A 296 17.90 -1.18 -3.79
N GLY A 297 18.83 -0.56 -3.09
CA GLY A 297 19.31 0.80 -3.31
C GLY A 297 20.26 0.94 -4.49
N LEU A 298 20.88 -0.15 -4.95
CA LEU A 298 21.71 -0.16 -6.16
C LEU A 298 20.90 -0.41 -7.43
N ALA A 299 19.75 -1.08 -7.33
CA ALA A 299 18.88 -1.37 -8.45
C ALA A 299 18.35 -0.09 -9.11
N THR A 300 18.07 -0.15 -10.41
CA THR A 300 17.62 1.02 -11.19
C THR A 300 16.39 0.77 -12.05
N GLN A 301 15.86 -0.45 -12.02
CA GLN A 301 14.64 -0.85 -12.73
C GLN A 301 13.68 -1.53 -11.75
N LEU A 302 12.39 -1.41 -12.04
CA LEU A 302 11.32 -2.12 -11.34
C LEU A 302 10.90 -3.34 -12.17
N LYS A 303 10.40 -4.37 -11.49
CA LYS A 303 9.80 -5.56 -12.10
C LYS A 303 8.64 -6.06 -11.24
N GLY A 304 7.76 -6.89 -11.79
CA GLY A 304 6.70 -7.52 -11.03
C GLY A 304 5.70 -8.29 -11.89
N ASP A 305 4.64 -8.79 -11.26
CA ASP A 305 3.49 -9.34 -11.99
C ASP A 305 2.62 -8.17 -12.49
N LEU A 306 2.84 -7.75 -13.74
CA LEU A 306 2.18 -6.57 -14.30
C LEU A 306 0.66 -6.77 -14.44
N SER A 307 0.17 -8.02 -14.46
CA SER A 307 -1.27 -8.28 -14.46
C SER A 307 -1.90 -7.90 -13.11
N VAL A 308 -1.21 -8.20 -12.01
CA VAL A 308 -1.62 -7.81 -10.66
C VAL A 308 -1.49 -6.30 -10.48
N ALA A 309 -0.38 -5.71 -10.95
CA ALA A 309 -0.17 -4.25 -10.88
C ALA A 309 -1.30 -3.48 -11.58
N ASN A 310 -1.67 -3.89 -12.80
CA ASN A 310 -2.79 -3.30 -13.54
C ASN A 310 -4.14 -3.51 -12.82
N ALA A 311 -4.38 -4.69 -12.25
CA ALA A 311 -5.61 -4.96 -11.50
C ALA A 311 -5.73 -4.07 -10.25
N VAL A 312 -4.64 -3.83 -9.51
CA VAL A 312 -4.62 -2.90 -8.37
C VAL A 312 -4.94 -1.48 -8.84
N TYR A 313 -4.35 -1.05 -9.96
CA TYR A 313 -4.63 0.26 -10.56
C TYR A 313 -6.10 0.42 -10.97
N GLU A 314 -6.69 -0.61 -11.59
CA GLU A 314 -8.10 -0.60 -12.02
C GLU A 314 -9.07 -0.38 -10.85
N LYS A 315 -8.76 -0.92 -9.66
CA LYS A 315 -9.61 -0.72 -8.47
C LYS A 315 -9.83 0.75 -8.14
N TYR A 316 -8.79 1.56 -8.23
CA TYR A 316 -8.90 2.99 -7.97
C TYR A 316 -9.44 3.77 -9.16
N SER A 317 -8.93 3.53 -10.37
CA SER A 317 -9.31 4.33 -11.54
C SER A 317 -10.78 4.17 -11.93
N GLN A 318 -11.40 3.02 -11.61
CA GLN A 318 -12.85 2.83 -11.74
C GLN A 318 -13.67 3.66 -10.75
N ARG A 319 -13.08 4.06 -9.61
CA ARG A 319 -13.74 4.85 -8.56
C ARG A 319 -13.43 6.34 -8.70
N ASN A 320 -12.18 6.68 -8.99
CA ASN A 320 -11.72 8.02 -9.30
C ASN A 320 -10.75 7.99 -10.50
N PRO A 321 -11.22 8.36 -11.71
CA PRO A 321 -10.38 8.37 -12.91
C PRO A 321 -9.30 9.49 -12.87
N HIS A 322 -9.44 10.47 -11.97
CA HIS A 322 -8.51 11.59 -11.80
C HIS A 322 -7.42 11.31 -10.76
N PHE A 323 -7.43 10.14 -10.12
CA PHE A 323 -6.46 9.79 -9.08
C PHE A 323 -5.01 9.77 -9.60
N ILE A 324 -4.10 10.38 -8.84
CA ILE A 324 -2.66 10.49 -9.14
C ILE A 324 -1.84 9.74 -8.08
N TYR A 325 -0.92 8.88 -8.54
CA TYR A 325 0.01 8.13 -7.69
C TYR A 325 1.40 8.75 -7.75
N LEU A 326 1.85 9.28 -6.61
CA LEU A 326 3.23 9.68 -6.40
C LEU A 326 3.92 8.67 -5.49
N THR A 327 5.12 8.26 -5.89
CA THR A 327 5.99 7.42 -5.05
C THR A 327 7.01 8.29 -4.30
N ASN A 328 7.64 7.73 -3.27
CA ASN A 328 8.68 8.41 -2.50
C ASN A 328 9.92 8.65 -3.38
N GLY A 329 10.42 9.89 -3.38
CA GLY A 329 11.63 10.30 -4.08
C GLY A 329 12.81 10.62 -3.17
N ASN A 330 12.69 10.51 -1.84
CA ASN A 330 13.74 10.98 -0.92
C ASN A 330 15.12 10.39 -1.27
N PHE A 331 16.13 11.27 -1.37
CA PHE A 331 17.47 10.91 -1.83
C PHE A 331 18.57 11.04 -0.77
N ASN A 332 18.26 11.67 0.35
CA ASN A 332 19.20 11.94 1.45
C ASN A 332 19.05 10.97 2.62
N ILE A 333 18.00 10.15 2.62
CA ILE A 333 17.68 9.18 3.69
C ILE A 333 17.27 7.83 3.10
N SER A 334 17.53 6.75 3.84
CA SER A 334 17.07 5.39 3.55
C SER A 334 16.63 4.68 4.83
N HIS A 335 15.51 3.95 4.80
CA HIS A 335 14.88 3.35 5.97
C HIS A 335 15.46 1.98 6.40
N LEU A 336 16.39 1.38 5.65
CA LEU A 336 17.02 0.10 5.98
C LEU A 336 18.45 0.00 5.42
N LEU A 337 19.32 -0.71 6.15
CA LEU A 337 20.69 -1.01 5.71
C LEU A 337 20.74 -1.96 4.50
N ASP A 338 19.67 -2.70 4.20
CA ASP A 338 19.63 -3.57 3.01
C ASP A 338 19.38 -2.80 1.69
N PHE A 339 19.16 -1.49 1.74
CA PHE A 339 19.12 -0.68 0.52
C PHE A 339 20.52 -0.55 -0.10
N PHE A 340 21.51 -0.09 0.65
CA PHE A 340 22.89 -0.01 0.15
C PHE A 340 23.81 -0.88 0.99
N PRO A 341 24.83 -1.54 0.42
CA PRO A 341 25.77 -2.33 1.20
C PRO A 341 26.31 -1.52 2.41
N PRO A 342 26.35 -2.06 3.64
CA PRO A 342 26.79 -1.31 4.81
C PRO A 342 28.22 -0.78 4.72
N ASP A 343 29.06 -1.38 3.89
CA ASP A 343 30.43 -0.99 3.58
C ASP A 343 30.54 0.01 2.43
N SER A 344 29.43 0.40 1.79
CA SER A 344 29.41 1.39 0.72
C SER A 344 29.86 2.77 1.21
N ASP A 345 30.59 3.48 0.35
CA ASP A 345 30.94 4.91 0.51
C ASP A 345 29.76 5.84 0.16
N PHE A 346 28.58 5.29 -0.14
CA PHE A 346 27.36 6.08 -0.39
C PHE A 346 26.69 6.54 0.91
N TRP A 347 27.11 6.00 2.05
CA TRP A 347 26.63 6.41 3.37
C TRP A 347 27.43 7.58 3.91
N LEU A 348 26.75 8.56 4.53
CA LEU A 348 27.45 9.49 5.42
C LEU A 348 27.91 8.77 6.68
N ARG A 349 29.12 9.10 7.15
CA ARG A 349 29.73 8.49 8.33
C ARG A 349 30.16 9.53 9.36
N ASP A 350 30.07 9.17 10.64
CA ASP A 350 30.62 9.96 11.74
C ASP A 350 32.16 9.89 11.78
N ALA A 351 32.76 10.58 12.75
CA ALA A 351 34.21 10.60 12.94
C ALA A 351 34.81 9.23 13.33
N ASP A 352 33.99 8.32 13.84
CA ASP A 352 34.36 6.97 14.26
C ASP A 352 34.15 5.94 13.12
N GLY A 353 33.61 6.37 11.97
CA GLY A 353 33.36 5.56 10.79
C GLY A 353 31.99 4.86 10.76
N ASN A 354 31.11 5.12 11.73
CA ASN A 354 29.77 4.55 11.77
C ASN A 354 28.85 5.28 10.79
N ILE A 355 27.90 4.55 10.20
CA ILE A 355 26.86 5.14 9.35
C ILE A 355 26.01 6.08 10.20
N LEU A 356 25.78 7.30 9.70
CA LEU A 356 24.94 8.28 10.38
C LEU A 356 23.47 7.88 10.30
N LYS A 357 22.85 7.77 11.47
CA LYS A 357 21.41 7.61 11.66
C LYS A 357 20.76 8.99 11.83
N THR A 358 19.56 9.17 11.31
CA THR A 358 18.78 10.40 11.55
C THR A 358 18.27 10.45 13.00
N LEU A 359 17.90 11.65 13.47
CA LEU A 359 17.41 11.88 14.84
C LEU A 359 15.93 11.52 15.06
N VAL A 360 15.24 11.01 14.04
CA VAL A 360 13.83 10.56 14.14
C VAL A 360 13.75 9.14 14.70
N SER A 361 12.57 8.77 15.22
CA SER A 361 12.31 7.50 15.91
C SER A 361 12.45 6.23 15.05
N TRP A 362 12.66 6.38 13.74
CA TRP A 362 12.73 5.29 12.76
C TRP A 362 14.20 4.93 12.42
N ASP A 363 14.47 3.72 11.93
CA ASP A 363 15.81 3.27 11.50
C ASP A 363 16.23 3.88 10.15
N GLU A 364 16.30 5.21 10.08
CA GLU A 364 16.71 5.94 8.89
C GLU A 364 18.19 6.32 8.89
N TYR A 365 18.85 6.09 7.77
CA TYR A 365 20.29 6.30 7.55
C TYR A 365 20.54 7.34 6.47
N GLN A 366 21.59 8.14 6.63
CA GLN A 366 21.89 9.23 5.72
C GLN A 366 22.79 8.83 4.56
N ILE A 367 22.39 9.25 3.35
CA ILE A 367 23.10 9.00 2.10
C ILE A 367 23.94 10.22 1.73
N ASP A 368 25.19 10.05 1.32
CA ASP A 368 26.02 11.12 0.79
C ASP A 368 25.58 11.52 -0.63
N PHE A 369 24.49 12.27 -0.75
CA PHE A 369 23.99 12.76 -2.04
C PHE A 369 24.90 13.81 -2.71
N LEU A 370 25.96 14.28 -2.04
CA LEU A 370 26.98 15.13 -2.65
C LEU A 370 27.95 14.31 -3.50
N ASN A 371 28.07 13.01 -3.25
CA ASN A 371 28.86 12.09 -4.06
C ASN A 371 28.30 12.03 -5.50
N PRO A 372 29.11 12.33 -6.54
CA PRO A 372 28.66 12.32 -7.93
C PRO A 372 28.13 10.95 -8.41
N GLU A 373 28.65 9.84 -7.90
CA GLU A 373 28.18 8.49 -8.24
C GLU A 373 26.78 8.25 -7.65
N VAL A 374 26.57 8.68 -6.40
CA VAL A 374 25.27 8.64 -5.74
C VAL A 374 24.26 9.50 -6.50
N GLN A 375 24.62 10.71 -6.89
CA GLN A 375 23.76 11.57 -7.72
C GLN A 375 23.32 10.86 -9.00
N GLN A 376 24.25 10.23 -9.71
CA GLN A 376 23.91 9.52 -10.94
C GLN A 376 23.01 8.31 -10.69
N LEU A 377 23.28 7.55 -9.62
CA LEU A 377 22.46 6.42 -9.22
C LEU A 377 21.04 6.86 -8.86
N LEU A 378 20.90 7.88 -8.01
CA LEU A 378 19.62 8.47 -7.65
C LEU A 378 18.85 8.88 -8.89
N ILE A 379 19.48 9.55 -9.85
CA ILE A 379 18.77 9.93 -11.06
C ILE A 379 18.30 8.69 -11.84
N ASN A 380 19.16 7.69 -12.01
CA ASN A 380 18.79 6.46 -12.74
C ASN A 380 17.61 5.74 -12.06
N ARG A 381 17.56 5.74 -10.72
CA ARG A 381 16.44 5.16 -9.95
C ARG A 381 15.12 5.87 -10.22
N HIS A 382 15.11 7.20 -10.17
CA HIS A 382 13.90 7.99 -10.44
C HIS A 382 13.46 7.90 -11.91
N VAL A 383 14.41 7.78 -12.84
CA VAL A 383 14.10 7.49 -14.25
C VAL A 383 13.50 6.08 -14.39
N GLY A 384 13.99 5.09 -13.64
CA GLY A 384 13.39 3.75 -13.58
C GLY A 384 11.94 3.76 -13.10
N ILE A 385 11.63 4.55 -12.08
CA ILE A 385 10.26 4.78 -11.61
C ILE A 385 9.39 5.39 -12.72
N ALA A 386 9.89 6.40 -13.42
CA ALA A 386 9.15 7.04 -14.51
C ALA A 386 8.91 6.09 -15.70
N ASN A 387 9.89 5.25 -16.03
CA ASN A 387 9.82 4.26 -17.10
C ASN A 387 8.85 3.12 -16.80
N CYS A 388 8.63 2.81 -15.53
CA CYS A 388 7.60 1.84 -15.11
C CYS A 388 6.20 2.24 -15.55
N GLY A 389 5.92 3.55 -15.67
CA GLY A 389 4.64 4.08 -16.18
C GLY A 389 3.46 3.99 -15.21
N LEU A 390 3.55 3.13 -14.19
CA LEU A 390 2.58 2.99 -13.11
C LEU A 390 2.42 4.27 -12.26
N PHE A 391 3.54 4.93 -11.95
CA PHE A 391 3.57 6.13 -11.13
C PHE A 391 3.57 7.39 -12.02
N GLN A 392 2.73 8.37 -11.69
CA GLN A 392 2.66 9.63 -12.45
C GLN A 392 3.73 10.62 -11.98
N GLY A 393 4.36 10.37 -10.84
CA GLY A 393 5.45 11.19 -10.36
C GLY A 393 6.11 10.69 -9.09
N ILE A 394 6.97 11.56 -8.57
CA ILE A 394 7.76 11.37 -7.36
C ILE A 394 7.56 12.55 -6.41
N PHE A 395 7.55 12.25 -5.12
CA PHE A 395 7.48 13.24 -4.05
C PHE A 395 8.76 13.21 -3.21
N PHE A 396 9.50 14.32 -3.21
CA PHE A 396 10.62 14.56 -2.31
C PHE A 396 10.12 15.27 -1.06
N ASP A 397 9.78 14.51 -0.02
CA ASP A 397 9.31 15.05 1.26
C ASP A 397 10.46 15.64 2.08
N ASN A 398 11.54 14.89 2.23
CA ASN A 398 12.76 15.34 2.89
C ASN A 398 13.65 16.12 1.91
N PHE A 399 13.06 17.12 1.27
CA PHE A 399 13.74 17.93 0.26
C PHE A 399 14.79 18.81 0.92
N MET A 400 16.02 18.76 0.42
CA MET A 400 17.15 19.53 0.94
C MET A 400 17.37 20.78 0.10
N ASP A 401 17.00 21.94 0.64
CA ASP A 401 17.36 23.25 0.10
C ASP A 401 17.89 24.21 1.18
N ASN A 402 18.06 25.49 0.84
CA ASN A 402 18.58 26.48 1.77
C ASN A 402 17.63 26.80 2.95
N ASN A 403 16.32 26.61 2.77
CA ASN A 403 15.26 26.98 3.70
C ASN A 403 14.55 25.76 4.32
N THR A 404 14.53 24.62 3.62
CA THR A 404 14.08 23.34 4.14
C THR A 404 15.24 22.70 4.89
N ARG A 405 15.16 22.71 6.22
CA ARG A 405 16.11 21.97 7.05
C ARG A 405 15.70 20.51 7.04
N GLY A 406 15.87 19.87 5.88
CA GLY A 406 15.68 18.43 5.74
C GLY A 406 16.43 17.68 6.84
N VAL A 407 15.92 16.51 7.21
CA VAL A 407 16.37 15.75 8.36
C VAL A 407 17.87 15.46 8.24
N GLY A 408 18.61 15.92 9.25
CA GLY A 408 20.05 15.71 9.37
C GLY A 408 20.91 16.56 8.44
N ARG A 409 20.42 17.73 7.99
CA ARG A 409 21.21 18.73 7.25
C ARG A 409 22.52 19.09 7.96
N GLU A 410 22.53 19.12 9.29
CA GLU A 410 23.70 19.42 10.12
C GLU A 410 24.87 18.44 9.94
N ASN A 411 24.61 17.26 9.37
CA ASN A 411 25.63 16.25 9.14
C ASN A 411 26.39 16.45 7.83
N TYR A 412 25.85 17.22 6.90
CA TYR A 412 26.54 17.56 5.65
C TYR A 412 27.48 18.74 5.91
N LYS A 413 28.79 18.51 5.74
CA LYS A 413 29.80 19.58 5.81
C LYS A 413 29.87 20.35 4.49
N ALA A 414 28.73 20.87 4.03
CA ALA A 414 28.58 21.57 2.76
C ALA A 414 27.87 22.91 2.95
N THR A 415 28.20 23.85 2.07
CA THR A 415 27.54 25.15 1.96
C THR A 415 26.16 25.02 1.32
N ASP A 416 25.28 26.00 1.54
CA ASP A 416 23.97 26.04 0.90
C ASP A 416 24.08 26.03 -0.63
N GLU A 417 25.13 26.65 -1.19
CA GLU A 417 25.40 26.64 -2.64
C GLU A 417 25.71 25.24 -3.16
N GLU A 418 26.54 24.47 -2.45
CA GLU A 418 26.87 23.08 -2.80
C GLU A 418 25.64 22.16 -2.72
N ILE A 419 24.80 22.35 -1.70
CA ILE A 419 23.53 21.62 -1.55
C ILE A 419 22.58 21.96 -2.71
N ILE A 420 22.38 23.25 -3.02
CA ILE A 420 21.54 23.69 -4.14
C ILE A 420 22.07 23.14 -5.47
N GLU A 421 23.39 23.15 -5.69
CA GLU A 421 24.01 22.61 -6.90
C GLU A 421 23.75 21.11 -7.05
N ALA A 422 23.98 20.33 -5.99
CA ALA A 422 23.74 18.88 -5.99
C ALA A 422 22.25 18.55 -6.22
N THR A 423 21.35 19.20 -5.48
CA THR A 423 19.89 19.04 -5.64
C THR A 423 19.44 19.43 -7.06
N THR A 424 19.94 20.55 -7.58
CA THR A 424 19.64 21.00 -8.96
C THR A 424 20.13 19.99 -9.98
N LYS A 425 21.33 19.43 -9.81
CA LYS A 425 21.89 18.43 -10.71
C LYS A 425 21.06 17.15 -10.74
N ILE A 426 20.56 16.70 -9.58
CA ILE A 426 19.65 15.55 -9.49
C ILE A 426 18.33 15.88 -10.20
N LEU A 427 17.65 16.96 -9.83
CA LEU A 427 16.36 17.34 -10.41
C LEU A 427 16.43 17.56 -11.93
N ARG A 428 17.45 18.30 -12.40
CA ARG A 428 17.71 18.50 -13.84
C ARG A 428 17.94 17.16 -14.53
N GLY A 429 18.81 16.33 -13.95
CA GLY A 429 19.13 15.03 -14.52
C GLY A 429 17.90 14.14 -14.67
N ILE A 430 16.99 14.14 -13.68
CA ILE A 430 15.72 13.41 -13.76
C ILE A 430 14.88 14.02 -14.88
N ARG A 431 14.61 15.34 -14.82
CA ARG A 431 13.72 16.03 -15.76
C ARG A 431 14.15 15.86 -17.22
N GLU A 432 15.44 15.87 -17.52
CA GLU A 432 15.96 15.68 -18.89
C GLU A 432 15.74 14.27 -19.45
N ARG A 433 15.34 13.30 -18.62
CA ARG A 433 15.22 11.87 -18.98
C ARG A 433 13.84 11.27 -18.73
N VAL A 434 12.90 12.03 -18.20
CA VAL A 434 11.51 11.60 -17.99
C VAL A 434 10.58 12.38 -18.90
N ARG A 435 9.33 11.90 -19.02
CA ARG A 435 8.30 12.58 -19.80
C ARG A 435 8.03 13.98 -19.23
N ASP A 436 7.67 14.94 -20.09
CA ASP A 436 7.37 16.31 -19.65
C ASP A 436 6.21 16.37 -18.65
N ASP A 437 5.25 15.46 -18.77
CA ASP A 437 4.09 15.34 -17.88
C ASP A 437 4.37 14.59 -16.57
N PHE A 438 5.54 13.98 -16.41
CA PHE A 438 5.93 13.31 -15.16
C PHE A 438 6.03 14.32 -14.01
N LEU A 439 5.32 14.06 -12.92
CA LEU A 439 5.25 14.95 -11.77
C LEU A 439 6.51 14.83 -10.91
N ILE A 440 7.12 15.97 -10.60
CA ILE A 440 8.21 16.12 -9.66
C ILE A 440 7.74 17.12 -8.61
N LEU A 441 7.28 16.58 -7.49
CA LEU A 441 6.77 17.29 -6.33
C LEU A 441 7.87 17.39 -5.27
N VAL A 442 8.12 18.59 -4.75
CA VAL A 442 9.09 18.80 -3.67
C VAL A 442 8.42 19.49 -2.49
N ASN A 443 8.76 19.08 -1.26
CA ASN A 443 8.33 19.80 -0.07
C ASN A 443 9.06 21.15 0.01
N ALA A 444 8.30 22.23 -0.18
CA ALA A 444 8.77 23.60 -0.19
C ALA A 444 8.47 24.33 1.13
N ASN A 445 7.77 23.67 2.07
CA ASN A 445 7.14 24.34 3.22
C ASN A 445 6.39 25.61 2.78
N ARG A 446 6.73 26.78 3.32
CA ARG A 446 6.14 28.08 2.95
C ARG A 446 6.96 28.88 1.92
N THR A 447 7.89 28.24 1.21
CA THR A 447 8.88 28.97 0.41
C THR A 447 8.59 28.96 -1.08
N LYS A 448 9.20 29.90 -1.79
CA LYS A 448 9.13 30.03 -3.25
C LYS A 448 10.28 29.23 -3.87
N LEU A 449 9.95 28.25 -4.72
CA LEU A 449 10.91 27.36 -5.38
C LEU A 449 11.68 28.03 -6.54
N THR A 450 12.29 29.19 -6.28
CA THR A 450 12.95 30.03 -7.29
C THR A 450 14.11 29.33 -8.01
N ALA A 451 14.92 28.56 -7.29
CA ALA A 451 16.07 27.84 -7.85
C ALA A 451 15.68 26.60 -8.67
N TYR A 452 14.49 26.05 -8.45
CA TYR A 452 14.10 24.72 -8.97
C TYR A 452 12.94 24.75 -9.95
N LYS A 453 12.32 25.92 -10.17
CA LYS A 453 11.12 26.11 -10.99
C LYS A 453 11.20 25.52 -12.40
N ASP A 454 12.40 25.39 -12.97
CA ASP A 454 12.61 24.89 -14.32
C ASP A 454 12.68 23.35 -14.39
N TRP A 455 12.67 22.67 -13.24
CA TRP A 455 12.80 21.21 -13.13
C TRP A 455 11.61 20.55 -12.44
N VAL A 456 10.94 21.29 -11.56
CA VAL A 456 9.79 20.82 -10.78
C VAL A 456 8.48 21.37 -11.33
N ASN A 457 7.41 20.59 -11.19
CA ASN A 457 6.05 21.00 -11.53
C ASN A 457 5.11 20.93 -10.32
N GLY A 458 5.60 20.43 -9.18
CA GLY A 458 4.85 20.35 -7.93
C GLY A 458 5.52 21.08 -6.77
N SER A 459 4.72 21.73 -5.91
CA SER A 459 5.13 22.07 -4.54
C SER A 459 4.22 21.43 -3.51
N TYR A 460 4.80 20.84 -2.47
CA TYR A 460 4.10 20.43 -1.26
C TYR A 460 4.43 21.43 -0.17
N MET A 461 3.42 22.02 0.46
CA MET A 461 3.59 23.13 1.39
C MET A 461 3.22 22.69 2.80
N GLU A 462 4.17 22.06 3.49
CA GLU A 462 4.06 21.75 4.91
C GLU A 462 4.21 23.03 5.72
N THR A 463 3.10 23.65 6.11
CA THR A 463 3.16 25.03 6.57
C THR A 463 3.63 25.19 8.02
N VAL A 464 3.40 24.24 8.92
CA VAL A 464 3.75 24.31 10.37
C VAL A 464 3.31 25.60 11.08
N ARG A 465 2.44 25.52 12.08
CA ARG A 465 1.98 26.69 12.88
C ARG A 465 3.10 27.64 13.35
N ASP A 466 2.80 28.94 13.41
CA ASP A 466 3.73 29.98 13.88
C ASP A 466 3.87 29.99 15.41
N TYR A 467 2.80 29.60 16.11
CA TYR A 467 2.75 29.51 17.57
C TYR A 467 1.77 28.41 18.00
N PRO A 468 1.73 28.00 19.29
CA PRO A 468 0.89 26.88 19.73
C PRO A 468 -0.61 27.01 19.41
N GLY A 469 -1.11 28.26 19.29
CA GLY A 469 -2.51 28.56 18.97
C GLY A 469 -2.81 28.73 17.46
N GLY A 470 -1.83 28.51 16.57
CA GLY A 470 -2.04 28.52 15.12
C GLY A 470 -1.11 29.47 14.37
N TYR A 471 -1.69 30.25 13.47
CA TYR A 471 -0.97 31.06 12.49
C TYR A 471 -1.18 32.56 12.72
N THR A 472 -0.14 33.33 12.43
CA THR A 472 -0.17 34.80 12.42
C THR A 472 -0.63 35.30 11.05
N TYR A 473 -1.07 36.55 10.98
CA TYR A 473 -1.39 37.20 9.69
C TYR A 473 -0.21 37.22 8.72
N GLU A 474 0.99 37.51 9.24
CA GLU A 474 2.21 37.54 8.44
C GLU A 474 2.53 36.16 7.88
N GLY A 475 2.40 35.12 8.70
CA GLY A 475 2.57 33.73 8.26
C GLY A 475 1.57 33.31 7.19
N LEU A 476 0.29 33.71 7.32
CA LEU A 476 -0.73 33.44 6.29
C LEU A 476 -0.43 34.17 4.97
N ILE A 477 0.00 35.44 5.04
CA ILE A 477 0.42 36.21 3.86
C ILE A 477 1.64 35.58 3.18
N GLU A 478 2.58 35.04 3.96
CA GLU A 478 3.73 34.29 3.43
C GLU A 478 3.28 33.04 2.67
N ILE A 479 2.39 32.24 3.27
CA ILE A 479 1.82 31.02 2.66
C ILE A 479 1.13 31.36 1.33
N GLU A 480 0.24 32.35 1.32
CA GLU A 480 -0.44 32.81 0.10
C GLU A 480 0.55 33.27 -0.97
N GLY A 481 1.55 34.04 -0.55
CA GLY A 481 2.58 34.57 -1.44
C GLY A 481 3.43 33.47 -2.07
N ALA A 482 3.71 32.39 -1.34
CA ALA A 482 4.40 31.22 -1.87
C ALA A 482 3.49 30.39 -2.79
N LEU A 483 2.25 30.11 -2.36
CA LEU A 483 1.26 29.36 -3.13
C LEU A 483 1.00 30.00 -4.51
N LEU A 484 0.70 31.31 -4.53
CA LEU A 484 0.48 32.05 -5.77
C LEU A 484 1.73 32.16 -6.64
N TRP A 485 2.90 32.26 -6.02
CA TRP A 485 4.14 32.27 -6.78
C TRP A 485 4.37 30.92 -7.45
N ASN A 486 4.16 29.81 -6.73
CA ASN A 486 4.28 28.46 -7.27
C ASN A 486 3.29 28.26 -8.42
N GLU A 487 2.01 28.62 -8.21
CA GLU A 487 0.93 28.65 -9.22
C GLU A 487 1.27 29.43 -10.50
N LYS A 488 2.22 30.37 -10.46
CA LYS A 488 2.60 31.19 -11.62
C LYS A 488 3.90 30.74 -12.28
N ASN A 489 4.82 30.15 -11.52
CA ASN A 489 6.22 30.03 -11.95
C ASN A 489 6.69 28.59 -12.15
N LEU A 490 6.03 27.59 -11.57
CA LEU A 490 6.41 26.18 -11.77
C LEU A 490 6.04 25.69 -13.18
N ARG A 491 6.66 24.60 -13.64
CA ARG A 491 6.32 24.00 -14.93
C ARG A 491 4.90 23.43 -14.95
N GLU A 492 4.32 23.32 -16.14
CA GLU A 492 3.12 22.52 -16.38
C GLU A 492 3.49 21.03 -16.60
N PRO A 493 2.59 20.08 -16.28
CA PRO A 493 1.34 20.29 -15.54
C PRO A 493 1.62 20.61 -14.07
N ARG A 494 1.06 21.73 -13.59
CA ARG A 494 1.37 22.27 -12.28
C ARG A 494 0.48 21.69 -11.20
N ILE A 495 1.08 21.32 -10.07
CA ILE A 495 0.34 20.93 -8.86
C ILE A 495 0.89 21.69 -7.64
N ASN A 496 0.01 22.07 -6.73
CA ASN A 496 0.39 22.58 -5.41
C ASN A 496 -0.42 21.83 -4.37
N VAL A 497 0.23 21.31 -3.33
CA VAL A 497 -0.46 20.67 -2.21
C VAL A 497 -0.27 21.56 -1.00
N LEU A 498 -1.35 22.16 -0.50
CA LEU A 498 -1.31 23.01 0.68
C LEU A 498 -1.68 22.18 1.91
N GLU A 499 -0.74 22.03 2.84
CA GLU A 499 -0.98 21.36 4.13
C GLU A 499 -1.13 22.38 5.26
N GLY A 500 -2.32 22.41 5.87
CA GLY A 500 -2.59 23.14 7.10
C GLY A 500 -2.36 22.28 8.35
N HIS A 501 -1.86 22.89 9.43
CA HIS A 501 -1.64 22.21 10.70
C HIS A 501 -2.55 22.78 11.79
N GLY A 502 -3.45 21.94 12.31
CA GLY A 502 -4.28 22.24 13.47
C GLY A 502 -3.49 22.39 14.76
N VAL A 503 -4.15 22.88 15.80
CA VAL A 503 -3.60 23.12 17.14
C VAL A 503 -3.68 21.87 18.01
N PHE A 504 -3.04 21.89 19.18
CA PHE A 504 -3.06 20.81 20.17
C PHE A 504 -4.42 20.71 20.91
N GLU A 505 -5.45 20.40 20.14
CA GLU A 505 -6.83 20.19 20.57
C GLU A 505 -7.40 18.99 19.80
N PRO A 506 -8.54 18.39 20.24
CA PRO A 506 -9.23 17.38 19.45
C PRO A 506 -9.50 17.85 18.02
N PHE A 507 -9.50 16.94 17.05
CA PHE A 507 -9.67 17.31 15.64
C PHE A 507 -11.01 17.98 15.32
N GLU A 508 -12.06 17.65 16.09
CA GLU A 508 -13.40 18.27 16.01
C GLU A 508 -13.51 19.57 16.80
N SER A 509 -12.42 20.06 17.42
CA SER A 509 -12.50 21.30 18.19
C SER A 509 -12.86 22.48 17.29
N PRO A 510 -13.59 23.49 17.79
CA PRO A 510 -13.93 24.67 17.01
C PRO A 510 -12.70 25.38 16.40
N ASN A 511 -11.54 25.33 17.07
CA ASN A 511 -10.31 25.91 16.53
C ASN A 511 -9.74 25.09 15.37
N ASN A 512 -9.73 23.75 15.47
CA ASN A 512 -9.24 22.89 14.41
C ASN A 512 -10.17 22.89 13.19
N LEU A 513 -11.48 22.88 13.39
CA LEU A 513 -12.45 23.03 12.30
C LEU A 513 -12.29 24.39 11.60
N ARG A 514 -12.11 25.48 12.35
CA ARG A 514 -11.81 26.80 11.78
C ARG A 514 -10.53 26.81 10.96
N TRP A 515 -9.43 26.24 11.48
CA TRP A 515 -8.18 26.18 10.74
C TRP A 515 -8.29 25.30 9.49
N MET A 516 -9.00 24.17 9.56
CA MET A 516 -9.28 23.30 8.42
C MET A 516 -10.03 24.07 7.33
N ARG A 517 -11.11 24.79 7.66
CA ARG A 517 -11.86 25.60 6.69
C ARG A 517 -11.02 26.73 6.11
N LEU A 518 -10.24 27.41 6.94
CA LEU A 518 -9.32 28.46 6.49
C LEU A 518 -8.33 27.93 5.45
N PHE A 519 -7.66 26.81 5.71
CA PHE A 519 -6.67 26.26 4.78
C PHE A 519 -7.32 25.70 3.51
N THR A 520 -8.48 25.05 3.65
CA THR A 520 -9.25 24.54 2.50
C THR A 520 -9.65 25.69 1.58
N THR A 521 -10.24 26.75 2.12
CA THR A 521 -10.69 27.90 1.33
C THR A 521 -9.54 28.79 0.84
N MET A 522 -8.44 28.91 1.59
CA MET A 522 -7.21 29.52 1.09
C MET A 522 -6.70 28.77 -0.15
N SER A 523 -6.61 27.43 -0.09
CA SER A 523 -6.22 26.62 -1.23
C SER A 523 -7.16 26.86 -2.42
N LEU A 524 -8.47 26.72 -2.23
CA LEU A 524 -9.47 26.91 -3.28
C LEU A 524 -9.40 28.30 -3.93
N THR A 525 -9.21 29.35 -3.14
CA THR A 525 -9.18 30.73 -3.64
C THR A 525 -7.86 31.10 -4.31
N HIS A 526 -6.75 30.45 -3.97
CA HIS A 526 -5.41 30.82 -4.44
C HIS A 526 -4.78 29.82 -5.41
N SER A 527 -5.32 28.62 -5.55
CA SER A 527 -4.68 27.48 -6.19
C SER A 527 -5.67 26.63 -6.99
N ASP A 528 -5.20 25.98 -8.05
CA ASP A 528 -5.92 24.88 -8.70
C ASP A 528 -5.40 23.52 -8.19
N GLY A 529 -4.64 23.52 -7.11
CA GLY A 529 -4.03 22.35 -6.50
C GLY A 529 -4.91 21.65 -5.48
N TYR A 530 -4.26 20.97 -4.55
CA TYR A 530 -4.82 20.05 -3.57
C TYR A 530 -4.69 20.65 -2.18
N CYS A 531 -5.59 20.28 -1.28
CA CYS A 531 -5.52 20.63 0.13
C CYS A 531 -5.38 19.38 0.98
N ILE A 532 -4.72 19.53 2.12
CA ILE A 532 -4.77 18.55 3.20
C ILE A 532 -4.67 19.27 4.54
N PHE A 533 -5.22 18.67 5.57
CA PHE A 533 -5.16 19.19 6.92
C PHE A 533 -4.75 18.10 7.89
N ARG A 534 -3.85 18.44 8.81
CA ARG A 534 -3.40 17.53 9.87
C ARG A 534 -3.59 18.13 11.25
N VAL A 535 -3.80 17.27 12.24
CA VAL A 535 -3.79 17.70 13.65
C VAL A 535 -2.73 16.93 14.45
N PRO A 536 -2.03 17.57 15.40
CA PRO A 536 -1.15 16.88 16.33
C PRO A 536 -1.94 15.87 17.17
N HIS A 537 -1.41 14.67 17.35
CA HIS A 537 -1.99 13.63 18.18
C HIS A 537 -0.87 12.88 18.93
N GLU A 538 -1.03 12.68 20.24
CA GLU A 538 -0.09 11.90 21.04
C GLU A 538 -0.50 10.42 21.01
N ILE A 539 0.39 9.55 20.53
CA ILE A 539 0.20 8.09 20.53
C ILE A 539 1.36 7.48 21.31
N ASP A 540 1.07 6.75 22.38
CA ASP A 540 2.04 6.03 23.22
C ASP A 540 3.24 6.88 23.71
N GLY A 541 3.02 8.17 23.99
CA GLY A 541 4.04 9.11 24.45
C GLY A 541 4.91 9.70 23.34
N TYR A 542 4.62 9.39 22.06
CA TYR A 542 5.22 10.02 20.89
C TYR A 542 4.24 11.00 20.25
N MET A 543 4.75 12.19 19.93
CA MET A 543 4.00 13.18 19.18
C MET A 543 3.96 12.78 17.71
N GLN A 544 2.77 12.44 17.23
CA GLN A 544 2.47 12.20 15.83
C GLN A 544 1.48 13.25 15.33
N HIS A 545 1.09 13.14 14.07
CA HIS A 545 0.00 13.92 13.52
C HIS A 545 -0.89 13.02 12.67
N VAL A 546 -2.19 13.28 12.71
CA VAL A 546 -3.18 12.49 11.99
C VAL A 546 -3.80 13.33 10.89
N HIS A 547 -4.05 12.68 9.77
CA HIS A 547 -4.82 13.21 8.66
C HIS A 547 -6.19 12.54 8.67
N ILE A 548 -7.24 13.34 8.65
CA ILE A 548 -8.61 12.85 8.68
C ILE A 548 -9.43 13.48 7.57
N TRP A 549 -10.46 12.77 7.14
CA TRP A 549 -11.48 13.32 6.26
C TRP A 549 -12.44 14.20 7.05
N TYR A 550 -12.82 15.35 6.50
CA TYR A 550 -13.82 16.25 7.06
C TYR A 550 -15.02 16.34 6.13
N ASP A 551 -16.25 16.27 6.64
CA ASP A 551 -17.49 16.41 5.86
C ASP A 551 -17.55 17.72 5.05
N PHE A 552 -16.84 18.75 5.50
CA PHE A 552 -16.65 20.01 4.76
C PHE A 552 -16.04 19.81 3.36
N TRP A 553 -15.31 18.72 3.15
CA TRP A 553 -14.71 18.35 1.86
C TRP A 553 -15.64 17.56 0.94
N ASP A 554 -16.80 17.08 1.43
CA ASP A 554 -17.81 16.44 0.59
C ASP A 554 -18.60 17.46 -0.26
N ALA A 555 -18.34 18.76 -0.10
CA ALA A 555 -18.99 19.83 -0.83
C ALA A 555 -18.60 19.84 -2.32
N ASP A 556 -19.51 19.50 -3.23
CA ASP A 556 -19.24 19.54 -4.67
C ASP A 556 -19.28 20.97 -5.24
N LEU A 557 -18.12 21.63 -5.34
CA LEU A 557 -17.97 22.90 -6.03
C LEU A 557 -17.94 22.75 -7.56
N GLY A 558 -17.77 21.54 -8.08
CA GLY A 558 -17.55 21.28 -9.50
C GLY A 558 -16.22 21.84 -9.99
N GLN A 559 -16.22 22.58 -11.09
CA GLN A 559 -15.00 23.12 -11.73
C GLN A 559 -14.75 24.58 -11.35
N SER A 560 -13.48 25.00 -11.29
CA SER A 560 -13.15 26.41 -11.07
C SER A 560 -13.48 27.26 -12.31
N VAL A 561 -14.11 28.42 -12.11
CA VAL A 561 -14.45 29.37 -13.19
C VAL A 561 -14.03 30.80 -12.88
N GLY A 562 -13.77 31.10 -11.61
CA GLY A 562 -13.24 32.37 -11.14
C GLY A 562 -11.70 32.42 -11.12
N GLU A 563 -11.19 33.64 -11.11
CA GLU A 563 -9.75 33.92 -11.05
C GLU A 563 -9.17 33.62 -9.65
N LYS A 564 -7.89 33.19 -9.61
CA LYS A 564 -7.15 32.98 -8.36
C LYS A 564 -6.88 34.32 -7.66
N ALA A 565 -6.90 34.31 -6.33
CA ALA A 565 -6.63 35.46 -5.46
C ALA A 565 -7.49 36.71 -5.76
N GLN A 566 -8.73 36.50 -6.22
CA GLN A 566 -9.68 37.59 -6.40
C GLN A 566 -10.13 38.13 -5.04
N LEU A 567 -9.93 39.44 -4.83
CA LEU A 567 -10.44 40.15 -3.65
C LEU A 567 -11.94 40.39 -3.79
N TYR A 568 -12.69 40.16 -2.71
CA TYR A 568 -14.11 40.51 -2.64
C TYR A 568 -14.24 42.02 -2.43
N GLU A 569 -14.83 42.72 -3.40
CA GLU A 569 -15.07 44.18 -3.36
C GLU A 569 -13.80 45.02 -3.03
N ASN A 570 -12.62 44.55 -3.45
CA ASN A 570 -11.31 45.15 -3.14
C ASN A 570 -11.00 45.27 -1.63
N ARG A 571 -11.61 44.44 -0.78
CA ARG A 571 -11.31 44.41 0.66
C ARG A 571 -10.07 43.56 0.90
N ASP A 572 -9.04 44.15 1.49
CA ASP A 572 -7.80 43.44 1.79
C ASP A 572 -8.04 42.28 2.78
N GLY A 573 -7.40 41.14 2.50
CA GLY A 573 -7.54 39.91 3.26
C GLY A 573 -8.89 39.21 3.15
N LEU A 574 -9.77 39.59 2.21
CA LEU A 574 -11.02 38.89 1.94
C LEU A 574 -11.06 38.43 0.48
N PHE A 575 -10.94 37.13 0.28
CA PHE A 575 -10.83 36.51 -1.04
C PHE A 575 -12.06 35.68 -1.37
N ILE A 576 -12.45 35.69 -2.64
CA ILE A 576 -13.56 34.91 -3.17
C ILE A 576 -13.12 34.27 -4.48
N ARG A 577 -13.57 33.04 -4.73
CA ARG A 577 -13.42 32.40 -6.04
C ARG A 577 -14.69 31.67 -6.41
N GLU A 578 -15.12 31.86 -7.65
CA GLU A 578 -16.29 31.18 -8.21
C GLU A 578 -15.91 29.81 -8.80
N PHE A 579 -16.81 28.86 -8.58
CA PHE A 579 -16.83 27.55 -9.18
C PHE A 579 -18.19 27.31 -9.84
N THR A 580 -18.30 26.27 -10.67
CA THR A 580 -19.54 25.97 -11.40
C THR A 580 -20.73 25.83 -10.44
N ASN A 581 -20.52 25.17 -9.31
CA ASN A 581 -21.59 24.85 -8.35
C ASN A 581 -21.55 25.74 -7.10
N GLY A 582 -20.71 26.78 -7.03
CA GLY A 582 -20.63 27.58 -5.81
C GLY A 582 -19.52 28.62 -5.77
N TRP A 583 -19.21 29.05 -4.55
CA TRP A 583 -18.11 29.95 -4.23
C TRP A 583 -17.34 29.45 -3.02
N ALA A 584 -16.02 29.63 -3.04
CA ALA A 584 -15.20 29.54 -1.84
C ALA A 584 -14.82 30.94 -1.38
N VAL A 585 -14.89 31.20 -0.07
CA VAL A 585 -14.54 32.51 0.50
C VAL A 585 -13.60 32.32 1.69
N TYR A 586 -12.52 33.08 1.69
CA TYR A 586 -11.45 33.03 2.67
C TYR A 586 -11.27 34.42 3.31
N ASN A 587 -11.30 34.50 4.65
CA ASN A 587 -11.19 35.76 5.39
C ASN A 587 -10.03 35.77 6.39
N ARG A 588 -9.06 36.65 6.14
CA ARG A 588 -7.98 37.06 7.04
C ARG A 588 -7.87 38.59 7.14
N SER A 589 -9.01 39.29 7.12
CA SER A 589 -9.05 40.75 7.06
C SER A 589 -8.87 41.45 8.42
N GLY A 590 -8.70 40.71 9.52
CA GLY A 590 -8.57 41.26 10.87
C GLY A 590 -9.91 41.47 11.58
N LYS A 591 -11.03 41.07 10.96
CA LYS A 591 -12.39 41.14 11.51
C LYS A 591 -13.38 40.27 10.75
N THR A 592 -14.50 39.99 11.39
CA THR A 592 -15.67 39.40 10.73
C THR A 592 -16.14 40.28 9.57
N GLN A 593 -16.47 39.65 8.45
CA GLN A 593 -16.92 40.32 7.23
C GLN A 593 -18.34 39.89 6.87
N GLU A 594 -19.09 40.83 6.31
CA GLU A 594 -20.36 40.56 5.64
C GLU A 594 -20.12 40.58 4.13
N ILE A 595 -20.56 39.51 3.46
CA ILE A 595 -20.53 39.38 2.01
C ILE A 595 -21.95 39.24 1.46
N ARG A 596 -22.12 39.60 0.19
CA ARG A 596 -23.36 39.41 -0.54
C ARG A 596 -23.09 38.74 -1.88
N LEU A 597 -23.54 37.50 -2.01
CA LEU A 597 -23.43 36.70 -3.22
C LEU A 597 -24.58 37.03 -4.18
N PRO A 598 -24.39 36.85 -5.50
CA PRO A 598 -25.36 37.28 -6.51
C PRO A 598 -26.69 36.50 -6.45
N GLU A 599 -26.69 35.34 -5.83
CA GLU A 599 -27.86 34.46 -5.67
C GLU A 599 -27.92 33.81 -4.29
N GLN A 600 -29.03 33.12 -4.00
CA GLN A 600 -29.17 32.38 -2.75
C GLN A 600 -28.36 31.10 -2.81
N VAL A 601 -27.46 30.97 -1.85
CA VAL A 601 -26.56 29.82 -1.68
C VAL A 601 -26.60 29.33 -0.25
N THR A 602 -26.24 28.08 -0.04
CA THR A 602 -26.14 27.46 1.29
C THR A 602 -24.68 27.36 1.69
N GLY A 603 -24.32 27.87 2.87
CA GLY A 603 -22.98 27.65 3.43
C GLY A 603 -22.85 26.22 3.96
N VAL A 604 -21.72 25.56 3.68
CA VAL A 604 -21.50 24.15 4.03
C VAL A 604 -21.39 23.97 5.54
N GLU A 605 -20.65 24.83 6.23
CA GLU A 605 -20.56 24.78 7.70
C GLU A 605 -21.79 25.42 8.35
N SER A 606 -22.22 26.57 7.84
CA SER A 606 -23.29 27.34 8.48
C SER A 606 -24.69 26.75 8.27
N ASP A 607 -24.90 25.96 7.22
CA ASP A 607 -26.21 25.47 6.75
C ASP A 607 -27.23 26.61 6.49
N LEU A 608 -26.75 27.84 6.35
CA LEU A 608 -27.58 29.02 6.14
C LEU A 608 -27.76 29.27 4.65
N ARG A 609 -29.02 29.23 4.19
CA ARG A 609 -29.37 29.59 2.82
C ARG A 609 -29.76 31.06 2.69
N ASN A 610 -28.90 31.87 2.08
CA ASN A 610 -29.13 33.30 1.94
C ASN A 610 -28.31 33.90 0.78
N THR A 611 -28.57 35.16 0.44
CA THR A 611 -27.66 35.97 -0.40
C THR A 611 -26.60 36.66 0.44
N SER A 612 -26.88 36.91 1.72
CA SER A 612 -25.97 37.62 2.64
C SER A 612 -25.46 36.67 3.70
N HIS A 613 -24.13 36.68 3.89
CA HIS A 613 -23.43 35.76 4.78
C HIS A 613 -22.37 36.48 5.60
N THR A 614 -22.17 35.98 6.81
CA THR A 614 -21.15 36.44 7.74
C THR A 614 -19.99 35.45 7.74
N ILE A 615 -18.76 35.94 7.58
CA ILE A 615 -17.56 35.12 7.64
C ILE A 615 -16.68 35.65 8.77
N PRO A 616 -16.44 34.86 9.83
CA PRO A 616 -15.52 35.22 10.88
C PRO A 616 -14.12 35.53 10.35
N ASP A 617 -13.37 36.28 11.13
CA ASP A 617 -11.95 36.48 10.89
C ASP A 617 -11.16 35.19 11.10
N LEU A 618 -10.10 34.99 10.31
CA LEU A 618 -9.28 33.77 10.31
C LEU A 618 -10.12 32.49 10.15
N ASP A 619 -11.05 32.53 9.20
CA ASP A 619 -11.93 31.42 8.82
C ASP A 619 -12.20 31.43 7.31
N GLY A 620 -12.93 30.43 6.83
CA GLY A 620 -13.48 30.41 5.49
C GLY A 620 -14.76 29.58 5.42
N GLU A 621 -15.45 29.69 4.30
CA GLU A 621 -16.70 28.96 4.03
C GLU A 621 -16.79 28.59 2.55
N ILE A 622 -17.46 27.46 2.29
CA ILE A 622 -17.89 27.05 0.95
C ILE A 622 -19.38 27.34 0.85
N TYR A 623 -19.78 27.98 -0.25
CA TYR A 623 -21.17 28.30 -0.52
C TYR A 623 -21.63 27.59 -1.78
N LEU A 624 -22.53 26.63 -1.63
CA LEU A 624 -23.10 25.89 -2.74
C LEU A 624 -24.26 26.67 -3.34
N LYS A 625 -24.18 26.93 -4.66
CA LYS A 625 -25.37 27.11 -5.48
C LYS A 625 -26.22 25.88 -5.22
N ARG A 626 -27.53 26.07 -5.15
CA ARG A 626 -28.46 24.94 -5.03
C ARG A 626 -27.97 23.85 -6.00
N THR A 627 -27.77 22.62 -5.53
CA THR A 627 -27.83 21.46 -6.42
C THR A 627 -29.21 21.58 -7.02
N THR A 628 -29.31 22.21 -8.19
CA THR A 628 -30.58 22.39 -8.88
C THR A 628 -30.89 21.07 -9.53
N ASP A 629 -31.13 20.08 -8.71
CA ASP A 629 -32.20 19.19 -8.99
C ASP A 629 -33.24 19.46 -7.92
N GLY A 630 -34.36 20.09 -8.31
CA GLY A 630 -35.57 20.04 -7.48
C GLY A 630 -35.97 18.60 -7.15
N ASN A 631 -35.33 17.64 -7.84
CA ASN A 631 -35.44 16.21 -7.72
C ASN A 631 -34.58 15.58 -6.61
N ASP A 632 -33.55 16.24 -6.08
CA ASP A 632 -32.87 15.84 -4.84
C ASP A 632 -33.65 16.47 -3.68
N VAL A 633 -34.61 15.68 -3.20
CA VAL A 633 -35.66 16.17 -2.32
C VAL A 633 -35.31 15.91 -0.86
N ASN A 634 -34.40 14.97 -0.61
CA ASN A 634 -33.87 14.68 0.71
C ASN A 634 -32.58 15.48 1.02
N GLY A 635 -31.97 16.11 0.01
CA GLY A 635 -30.78 16.96 0.14
C GLY A 635 -29.50 16.17 0.39
N ASP A 636 -29.46 14.88 0.01
CA ASP A 636 -28.31 14.01 0.17
C ASP A 636 -27.29 14.11 -0.98
N GLY A 637 -27.59 14.96 -1.98
CA GLY A 637 -26.74 15.21 -3.14
C GLY A 637 -26.88 14.15 -4.24
N ILE A 638 -27.74 13.13 -4.07
CA ILE A 638 -27.90 12.01 -5.00
C ILE A 638 -29.38 11.76 -5.26
N VAL A 639 -29.88 12.13 -6.45
CA VAL A 639 -31.26 11.80 -6.83
C VAL A 639 -31.46 10.28 -6.97
N ASN A 640 -32.12 9.67 -5.99
CA ASN A 640 -32.30 8.23 -5.89
C ASN A 640 -33.68 7.81 -5.32
N ILE A 641 -33.83 6.52 -5.00
CA ILE A 641 -35.09 5.96 -4.50
C ILE A 641 -35.58 6.66 -3.21
N LEU A 642 -34.68 7.19 -2.40
CA LEU A 642 -34.99 7.89 -1.16
C LEU A 642 -35.69 9.22 -1.44
N ASP A 643 -35.36 9.90 -2.52
CA ASP A 643 -36.05 11.10 -3.00
C ASP A 643 -37.49 10.80 -3.44
N LEU A 644 -37.69 9.66 -4.12
CA LEU A 644 -39.04 9.19 -4.44
C LEU A 644 -39.85 8.91 -3.17
N VAL A 645 -39.22 8.32 -2.15
CA VAL A 645 -39.88 8.08 -0.86
C VAL A 645 -40.23 9.41 -0.17
N ALA A 646 -39.33 10.40 -0.24
CA ALA A 646 -39.57 11.73 0.33
C ALA A 646 -40.78 12.43 -0.33
N VAL A 647 -40.88 12.38 -1.66
CA VAL A 647 -42.04 12.92 -2.41
C VAL A 647 -43.31 12.14 -2.10
N ALA A 648 -43.27 10.81 -2.07
CA ALA A 648 -44.44 9.98 -1.77
C ALA A 648 -45.02 10.27 -0.37
N ASN A 649 -44.14 10.51 0.62
CA ASN A 649 -44.54 10.92 1.97
C ASN A 649 -45.16 12.33 2.03
N GLY A 650 -45.00 13.12 0.97
CA GLY A 650 -45.55 14.45 0.76
C GLY A 650 -46.95 14.48 0.14
N PHE A 651 -47.50 13.34 -0.31
CA PHE A 651 -48.77 13.33 -1.05
C PHE A 651 -49.92 13.96 -0.27
N GLY A 652 -50.60 14.91 -0.91
CA GLY A 652 -51.68 15.69 -0.31
C GLY A 652 -51.22 16.75 0.71
N LYS A 653 -49.91 17.00 0.81
CA LYS A 653 -49.31 18.13 1.54
C LYS A 653 -48.82 19.19 0.55
N ASN A 654 -48.26 20.27 1.08
CA ASN A 654 -47.75 21.40 0.30
C ASN A 654 -46.28 21.26 -0.11
N ALA A 655 -45.57 20.23 0.36
CA ALA A 655 -44.16 19.98 0.07
C ALA A 655 -43.81 18.50 0.30
N PRO A 656 -42.79 17.97 -0.41
CA PRO A 656 -42.01 18.65 -1.44
C PRO A 656 -42.71 18.67 -2.82
N ASP A 657 -42.94 19.86 -3.36
CA ASP A 657 -43.51 20.11 -4.69
C ASP A 657 -42.35 20.36 -5.66
N VAL A 658 -41.99 19.31 -6.38
CA VAL A 658 -40.77 19.25 -7.21
C VAL A 658 -41.02 19.92 -8.56
N ASN A 659 -42.26 19.83 -9.08
CA ASN A 659 -42.62 20.38 -10.38
C ASN A 659 -43.21 21.80 -10.32
N GLY A 660 -43.55 22.30 -9.13
CA GLY A 660 -44.04 23.66 -8.89
C GLY A 660 -45.50 23.90 -9.28
N ASP A 661 -46.32 22.85 -9.42
CA ASP A 661 -47.73 22.94 -9.80
C ASP A 661 -48.67 23.25 -8.61
N GLY A 662 -48.12 23.30 -7.39
CA GLY A 662 -48.83 23.59 -6.15
C GLY A 662 -49.52 22.37 -5.52
N VAL A 663 -49.32 21.15 -6.04
CA VAL A 663 -49.92 19.91 -5.54
C VAL A 663 -48.92 18.75 -5.58
N VAL A 664 -48.48 18.28 -4.41
CA VAL A 664 -47.61 17.09 -4.35
C VAL A 664 -48.36 15.83 -4.76
N ASN A 665 -48.03 15.29 -5.92
CA ASN A 665 -48.70 14.16 -6.54
C ASN A 665 -47.75 13.27 -7.37
N VAL A 666 -48.31 12.34 -8.16
CA VAL A 666 -47.53 11.39 -8.97
C VAL A 666 -46.62 12.06 -9.98
N LEU A 667 -46.93 13.28 -10.43
CA LEU A 667 -46.09 14.04 -11.35
C LEU A 667 -44.77 14.49 -10.71
N ASP A 668 -44.75 14.74 -9.39
CA ASP A 668 -43.52 15.01 -8.65
C ASP A 668 -42.64 13.77 -8.55
N LEU A 669 -43.24 12.57 -8.37
CA LEU A 669 -42.48 11.31 -8.41
C LEU A 669 -41.88 11.09 -9.79
N VAL A 670 -42.61 11.42 -10.86
CA VAL A 670 -42.11 11.29 -12.23
C VAL A 670 -40.97 12.28 -12.48
N ALA A 671 -41.04 13.50 -11.94
CA ALA A 671 -39.96 14.48 -12.02
C ALA A 671 -38.68 13.92 -11.37
N VAL A 672 -38.78 13.41 -10.14
CA VAL A 672 -37.65 12.79 -9.42
C VAL A 672 -37.11 11.55 -10.14
N ALA A 673 -37.98 10.65 -10.58
CA ALA A 673 -37.57 9.40 -11.24
C ALA A 673 -36.85 9.66 -12.57
N ASN A 674 -37.24 10.72 -13.30
CA ASN A 674 -36.59 11.09 -14.54
C ASN A 674 -35.18 11.65 -14.33
N ALA A 675 -34.86 12.12 -13.12
CA ALA A 675 -33.56 12.64 -12.73
C ALA A 675 -32.63 11.57 -12.12
N PHE A 676 -33.01 10.29 -12.14
CA PHE A 676 -32.14 9.22 -11.65
C PHE A 676 -30.90 9.07 -12.53
N GLY A 677 -29.74 9.18 -11.89
CA GLY A 677 -28.43 9.04 -12.56
C GLY A 677 -28.10 10.19 -13.52
N GLN A 678 -28.73 11.37 -13.34
CA GLN A 678 -28.35 12.62 -14.01
C GLN A 678 -27.23 13.34 -13.27
#